data_AF-A0A813XV50-F1
#
_entry.id   AF-A0A813XV50-F1
#
_cell.length_a   1.000
_cell.length_b   1.000
_cell.length_c   1.000
_cell.angle_alpha   90.00
_cell.angle_beta   90.00
_cell.angle_gamma   90.00
#
_symmetry.space_group_name_H-M   'P 1'
#
loop_
_entity.id
_entity.type
_entity.pdbx_description
1 polymer ?
#
loop_
_entity_poly.entity_id
_entity_poly.type
_entity_poly.pdbx_seq_one_letter_code
_entity_poly.pdbx_strand_id
1 'polypeptide(L)'
;MNVIPSVSTDLLRQVELAVLACVSTDSVCQKSGYEYIEQLKLNPLYSIHIGFDLIEYSNEGLVKHFGLQCIEESIKYKWTSFDSTQKVNIKERLWQLMLRLEQPPQHLKAALVRCVCEIAKREWPQQWPSLLNELQQLSSKPEYVLLILAYLVEDVIVLQTLTSQRKRDIQTTLLEQSVNLIEFFNNFIPPSSVLYSSELIQNALYALTMFATFVPVEKFFTSSNIVQKVTNLLSDSSYRMKAAEYLSVLANRRGKQDERQPLLHLFTYLLQNGTTFNDILKLKIPISTDNYDYMKQYTVVIGALCEQLCYVCGNNTDKTTIPLPTEFTNGSFLNVVLSIIQHPSLYVSSYGYQMWLQLIKSTIFNNDKSKLLESIMPILLRSICHSLVRCPLNDEQKQMNGDNGAPVDSDSASLERTTRIHYLHHDFEDEADYQKFFAKYRTLLIRSVNSICCLNDYLSVTIRIGFDYIDYCLKTATNDIPSFEALTLYWQILEKHLRSLIIIEKENSPVQFNTNPKLLSNEDEHVFCERGQNLIRQLLTVNDNNSNIEIYSYSLRLITCLYPFTCGEKQFTQHILEHLFRSITTERQTLKITPNPVQKQSGCFIDLCLNYGHYIFCYFNDLFKVTNELVQQANQNQQLRLSGWQWSTLVECLTILLNHFNNYQQQSILISQLVQPFTEFLSAFNNTVHDVQAFVNYIGFDSMRIAAVSNTQRFLFLSVHILCAILRRIQLPNEKSNVGYQITIKDELFTLNPASPCYIRLVPILFKFLVLCHSLHAQNSPLNQSKLIFLTTMTDAEKAVYLKQDALDLDDDVSSTTTMLTTTPKLQAEDRRLHNRFSSFMDRCQILVGCCFSLKPELYELENANLLIMNTLFSYMDILPDFRLRNLIRSCFLPLVRQCPKIHMTTILMPVLETLCPFMRQILTEKWKLIMNRQSGSSLGEDNTTHDNGDQTQATQNKCEEEVIEEQVICFLTRDYIDILKTFLSRNSVSNNIAVQSVDEISDEMIGDNGDGSNLESQSMLQTQTTNHRISVKFSISEFGLDILQHSPDVCQSCLLILFDGLSWPDTSSVNRMLSMCHTLIQHLPKLIGDNSDGFLRDLFIRVLSSLKTHGDNEPIACSILTLAILMYETLYQQKLSTTLYDNVLLEIPTIKIEQVNGYRDKMIVNLSQMNKQIKTLNEKQKRDMLKHIVQPIMGKNVGQMFKKEPLALTNLPQLLRFSKRCAPIVNQTKLNEEDHGLLQLFSNP
;
A
#
# COMPACT_ATOMS: atom_id res chain seq x y z
N MET A 1 -24.27 58.09 10.27
CA MET A 1 -25.38 57.45 9.53
C MET A 1 -25.34 57.95 8.10
N ASN A 2 -24.75 57.19 7.16
CA ASN A 2 -25.04 57.31 5.74
C ASN A 2 -25.85 56.05 5.39
N VAL A 3 -27.17 56.21 5.31
CA VAL A 3 -28.11 55.15 4.91
C VAL A 3 -27.99 55.02 3.39
N ILE A 4 -27.37 53.94 2.92
CA ILE A 4 -27.48 53.50 1.53
C ILE A 4 -28.91 52.93 1.37
N PRO A 5 -29.66 53.28 0.30
CA PRO A 5 -31.07 52.93 0.17
C PRO A 5 -31.27 51.41 0.10
N SER A 6 -32.32 50.92 0.77
CA SER A 6 -32.84 49.55 0.66
C SER A 6 -33.06 49.17 -0.81
N VAL A 7 -32.67 47.95 -1.18
CA VAL A 7 -32.84 47.45 -2.55
C VAL A 7 -34.33 47.38 -2.91
N SER A 8 -34.71 47.71 -4.15
CA SER A 8 -36.11 47.63 -4.59
C SER A 8 -36.66 46.21 -4.51
N THR A 9 -37.89 46.04 -4.03
CA THR A 9 -38.57 44.73 -3.91
C THR A 9 -38.64 43.95 -5.23
N ASP A 10 -38.74 44.65 -6.36
CA ASP A 10 -38.75 44.02 -7.69
C ASP A 10 -37.43 43.33 -8.02
N LEU A 11 -36.29 43.89 -7.57
CA LEU A 11 -34.99 43.27 -7.76
C LEU A 11 -34.83 42.05 -6.86
N LEU A 12 -35.27 42.11 -5.60
CA LEU A 12 -35.23 40.95 -4.70
C LEU A 12 -36.03 39.78 -5.26
N ARG A 13 -37.19 40.05 -5.87
CA ARG A 13 -37.99 39.04 -6.58
C ARG A 13 -37.29 38.47 -7.80
N GLN A 14 -36.58 39.29 -8.59
CA GLN A 14 -35.79 38.79 -9.73
C GLN A 14 -34.63 37.90 -9.29
N VAL A 15 -33.96 38.25 -8.19
CA VAL A 15 -32.88 37.43 -7.63
C VAL A 15 -33.42 36.11 -7.08
N GLU A 16 -34.56 36.13 -6.38
CA GLU A 16 -35.25 34.92 -5.93
C GLU A 16 -35.61 33.98 -7.09
N LEU A 17 -36.17 34.52 -8.18
CA LEU A 17 -36.47 33.74 -9.39
C LEU A 17 -35.21 33.16 -10.05
N ALA A 18 -34.12 33.92 -10.10
CA ALA A 18 -32.85 33.44 -10.66
C ALA A 18 -32.24 32.31 -9.82
N VAL A 19 -32.32 32.39 -8.49
CA VAL A 19 -31.85 31.32 -7.59
C VAL A 19 -32.67 30.05 -7.78
N LEU A 20 -33.99 30.17 -7.90
CA LEU A 20 -34.87 29.03 -8.16
C LEU A 20 -34.64 28.44 -9.57
N ALA A 21 -34.36 29.29 -10.56
CA ALA A 21 -34.01 28.86 -11.92
C ALA A 21 -32.73 28.01 -11.97
N CYS A 22 -31.75 28.26 -11.10
CA CYS A 22 -30.52 27.45 -11.01
C CYS A 22 -30.76 26.00 -10.59
N VAL A 23 -31.91 25.69 -9.98
CA VAL A 23 -32.31 24.34 -9.54
C VAL A 23 -33.33 23.72 -10.51
N SER A 24 -33.68 24.42 -11.60
CA SER A 24 -34.63 23.91 -12.60
C SER A 24 -34.02 22.77 -13.44
N THR A 25 -34.87 21.90 -13.96
CA THR A 25 -34.49 20.79 -14.87
C THR A 25 -34.18 21.26 -16.30
N ASP A 26 -34.47 22.53 -16.63
CA ASP A 26 -34.19 23.13 -17.92
C ASP A 26 -32.79 23.76 -17.95
N SER A 27 -31.90 23.23 -18.80
CA SER A 27 -30.50 23.68 -18.88
C SER A 27 -30.34 25.14 -19.32
N VAL A 28 -31.27 25.67 -20.12
CA VAL A 28 -31.24 27.06 -20.58
C VAL A 28 -31.61 28.00 -19.43
N CYS A 29 -32.66 27.66 -18.69
CA CYS A 29 -33.10 28.40 -17.52
C CYS A 29 -32.02 28.38 -16.43
N GLN A 30 -31.43 27.21 -16.15
CA GLN A 30 -30.33 27.05 -15.20
C GLN A 30 -29.11 27.92 -15.55
N LYS A 31 -28.68 27.91 -16.82
CA LYS A 31 -27.55 28.70 -17.29
C LYS A 31 -27.82 30.20 -17.18
N SER A 32 -29.01 30.64 -17.59
CA SER A 32 -29.39 32.06 -17.50
C SER A 32 -29.46 32.57 -16.06
N GLY A 33 -29.99 31.75 -15.13
CA GLY A 33 -30.00 32.05 -13.71
C GLY A 33 -28.59 32.14 -13.12
N TYR A 34 -27.70 31.23 -13.50
CA TYR A 34 -26.31 31.23 -13.03
C TYR A 34 -25.52 32.44 -13.52
N GLU A 35 -25.63 32.79 -14.81
CA GLU A 35 -24.99 33.98 -15.38
C GLU A 35 -25.47 35.27 -14.69
N TYR A 36 -26.76 35.39 -14.41
CA TYR A 36 -27.33 36.53 -13.69
C TYR A 36 -26.79 36.63 -12.25
N ILE A 37 -26.71 35.50 -11.54
CA ILE A 37 -26.16 35.43 -10.18
C ILE A 37 -24.67 35.83 -10.15
N GLU A 38 -23.85 35.35 -11.08
CA GLU A 38 -22.42 35.70 -11.13
C GLU A 38 -22.21 37.18 -11.48
N GLN A 39 -23.05 37.75 -12.35
CA GLN A 39 -23.03 39.20 -12.62
C GLN A 39 -23.34 40.03 -11.37
N LEU A 40 -24.31 39.60 -10.55
CA LEU A 40 -24.64 40.28 -9.29
C LEU A 40 -23.48 40.28 -8.29
N LYS A 41 -22.69 39.21 -8.25
CA LYS A 41 -21.53 39.07 -7.35
C LYS A 41 -20.33 39.94 -7.73
N LEU A 42 -20.33 40.57 -8.92
CA LEU A 42 -19.24 41.45 -9.36
C LEU A 42 -19.06 42.64 -8.40
N ASN A 43 -20.16 43.21 -7.88
CA ASN A 43 -20.11 44.30 -6.90
C ASN A 43 -20.31 43.80 -5.45
N PRO A 44 -19.25 43.76 -4.62
CA PRO A 44 -19.31 43.14 -3.29
C PRO A 44 -20.24 43.82 -2.30
N LEU A 45 -20.21 45.16 -2.22
CA LEU A 45 -21.07 45.91 -1.29
C LEU A 45 -22.53 45.69 -1.65
N TYR A 46 -22.83 45.75 -2.94
CA TYR A 46 -24.18 45.52 -3.46
C TYR A 46 -24.68 44.09 -3.18
N SER A 47 -23.82 43.09 -3.40
CA SER A 47 -24.11 41.68 -3.12
C SER A 47 -24.37 41.42 -1.63
N ILE A 48 -23.61 42.05 -0.72
CA ILE A 48 -23.86 41.96 0.74
C ILE A 48 -25.21 42.58 1.12
N HIS A 49 -25.56 43.75 0.58
CA HIS A 49 -26.85 44.39 0.86
C HIS A 49 -28.02 43.52 0.39
N ILE A 50 -27.96 43.03 -0.85
CA ILE A 50 -28.94 42.06 -1.38
C ILE A 50 -29.00 40.82 -0.50
N GLY A 51 -27.85 40.29 -0.07
CA GLY A 51 -27.79 39.11 0.78
C GLY A 51 -28.56 39.27 2.10
N PHE A 52 -28.37 40.40 2.80
CA PHE A 52 -29.10 40.67 4.03
C PHE A 52 -30.60 40.90 3.79
N ASP A 53 -30.95 41.65 2.73
CA ASP A 53 -32.34 41.99 2.43
C ASP A 53 -33.12 40.75 1.95
N LEU A 54 -32.47 39.80 1.24
CA LEU A 54 -33.06 38.51 0.85
C LEU A 54 -33.42 37.63 2.04
N ILE A 55 -32.60 37.66 3.10
CA ILE A 55 -32.85 36.88 4.33
C ILE A 55 -34.13 37.36 5.02
N GLU A 56 -34.40 38.67 4.96
CA GLU A 56 -35.60 39.28 5.54
C GLU A 56 -36.83 39.19 4.60
N TYR A 57 -36.62 39.18 3.28
CA TYR A 57 -37.68 39.23 2.27
C TYR A 57 -38.31 37.87 1.95
N SER A 58 -37.50 36.83 1.71
CA SER A 58 -38.01 35.53 1.23
C SER A 58 -38.34 34.60 2.39
N ASN A 59 -39.29 33.68 2.19
CA ASN A 59 -39.53 32.56 3.10
C ASN A 59 -38.81 31.27 2.68
N GLU A 60 -38.30 31.20 1.46
CA GLU A 60 -37.62 30.03 0.90
C GLU A 60 -36.24 29.82 1.52
N GLY A 61 -35.99 28.63 2.07
CA GLY A 61 -34.72 28.29 2.74
C GLY A 61 -33.50 28.39 1.81
N LEU A 62 -33.68 27.99 0.54
CA LEU A 62 -32.63 28.07 -0.50
C LEU A 62 -32.21 29.51 -0.78
N VAL A 63 -33.16 30.44 -0.86
CA VAL A 63 -32.90 31.86 -1.15
C VAL A 63 -32.20 32.52 0.04
N LYS A 64 -32.61 32.20 1.27
CA LYS A 64 -31.91 32.64 2.49
C LYS A 64 -30.48 32.12 2.55
N HIS A 65 -30.25 30.87 2.17
CA HIS A 65 -28.92 30.29 2.13
C HIS A 65 -28.03 30.97 1.08
N PHE A 66 -28.56 31.23 -0.11
CA PHE A 66 -27.85 31.99 -1.15
C PHE A 66 -27.51 33.43 -0.71
N GLY A 67 -28.41 34.09 0.01
CA GLY A 67 -28.15 35.41 0.59
C GLY A 67 -26.95 35.41 1.54
N LEU A 68 -26.86 34.39 2.41
CA LEU A 68 -25.69 34.19 3.28
C LEU A 68 -24.43 33.82 2.50
N GLN A 69 -24.54 33.03 1.44
CA GLN A 69 -23.40 32.69 0.57
C GLN A 69 -22.81 33.94 -0.10
N CYS A 70 -23.66 34.89 -0.55
CA CYS A 70 -23.21 36.17 -1.11
C CYS A 70 -22.39 36.99 -0.10
N ILE A 71 -22.84 37.00 1.17
CA ILE A 71 -22.13 37.65 2.27
C ILE A 71 -20.79 36.94 2.53
N GLU A 72 -20.81 35.61 2.64
CA GLU A 72 -19.62 34.78 2.86
C GLU A 72 -18.55 35.00 1.78
N GLU A 73 -18.92 34.90 0.49
CA GLU A 73 -18.00 35.09 -0.64
C GLU A 73 -17.39 36.50 -0.66
N SER A 74 -18.20 37.53 -0.36
CA SER A 74 -17.74 38.91 -0.30
C SER A 74 -16.74 39.14 0.84
N ILE A 75 -16.97 38.53 2.00
CA ILE A 75 -15.99 38.48 3.10
C ILE A 75 -14.75 37.68 2.68
N LYS A 76 -14.93 36.58 1.97
CA LYS A 76 -13.83 35.68 1.65
C LYS A 76 -12.82 36.32 0.70
N TYR A 77 -13.30 36.94 -0.37
CA TYR A 77 -12.45 37.40 -1.47
C TYR A 77 -12.24 38.93 -1.51
N LYS A 78 -13.16 39.72 -0.96
CA LYS A 78 -13.18 41.19 -1.16
C LYS A 78 -13.11 41.99 0.16
N TRP A 79 -12.89 41.34 1.31
CA TRP A 79 -12.90 42.00 2.63
C TRP A 79 -11.88 43.13 2.83
N THR A 80 -10.73 43.06 2.17
CA THR A 80 -9.70 44.11 2.24
C THR A 80 -10.11 45.41 1.55
N SER A 81 -11.12 45.36 0.66
CA SER A 81 -11.61 46.53 -0.07
C SER A 81 -12.60 47.38 0.73
N PHE A 82 -13.15 46.86 1.83
CA PHE A 82 -14.11 47.58 2.65
C PHE A 82 -13.44 48.54 3.65
N ASP A 83 -14.06 49.68 3.88
CA ASP A 83 -13.63 50.63 4.91
C ASP A 83 -13.98 50.15 6.32
N SER A 84 -13.42 50.81 7.35
CA SER A 84 -13.66 50.43 8.75
C SER A 84 -15.13 50.53 9.16
N THR A 85 -15.89 51.48 8.60
CA THR A 85 -17.30 51.69 8.94
C THR A 85 -18.21 50.61 8.36
N GLN A 86 -17.94 50.19 7.12
CA GLN A 86 -18.63 49.12 6.42
C GLN A 86 -18.40 47.78 7.13
N LYS A 87 -17.16 47.50 7.53
CA LYS A 87 -16.82 46.28 8.28
C LYS A 87 -17.57 46.18 9.60
N VAL A 88 -17.64 47.28 10.36
CA VAL A 88 -18.40 47.32 11.63
C VAL A 88 -19.89 47.10 11.38
N ASN A 89 -20.47 47.75 10.37
CA ASN A 89 -21.89 47.56 10.02
C ASN A 89 -22.20 46.10 9.66
N ILE A 90 -21.36 45.45 8.85
CA ILE A 90 -21.54 44.02 8.48
C ILE A 90 -21.51 43.14 9.73
N LYS A 91 -20.55 43.35 10.63
CA LYS A 91 -20.47 42.61 11.91
C LYS A 91 -21.73 42.80 12.75
N GLU A 92 -22.18 44.04 12.93
CA GLU A 92 -23.40 44.36 13.70
C GLU A 92 -24.65 43.71 13.10
N ARG A 93 -24.83 43.76 11.77
CA ARG A 93 -25.98 43.11 11.10
C ARG A 93 -25.94 41.59 11.26
N LEU A 94 -24.79 40.94 11.12
CA LEU A 94 -24.65 39.50 11.37
C LEU A 94 -24.98 39.14 12.82
N TRP A 95 -24.49 39.94 13.79
CA TRP A 95 -24.77 39.74 15.21
C TRP A 95 -26.26 39.88 15.53
N GLN A 96 -26.91 40.91 14.97
CA GLN A 96 -28.34 41.12 15.11
C GLN A 96 -29.16 39.97 14.51
N LEU A 97 -28.75 39.43 13.36
CA LEU A 97 -29.41 38.25 12.77
C LEU A 97 -29.31 37.03 13.68
N MET A 98 -28.14 36.75 14.25
CA MET A 98 -27.97 35.64 15.20
C MET A 98 -28.85 35.80 16.46
N LEU A 99 -28.97 37.03 16.98
CA LEU A 99 -29.84 37.33 18.12
C LEU A 99 -31.33 37.26 17.79
N ARG A 100 -31.73 37.63 16.56
CA ARG A 100 -33.13 37.68 16.14
C ARG A 100 -33.69 36.33 15.70
N LEU A 101 -32.91 35.50 15.03
CA LEU A 101 -33.37 34.20 14.53
C LEU A 101 -33.55 33.20 15.68
N GLU A 102 -34.79 32.83 15.96
CA GLU A 102 -35.16 31.77 16.90
C GLU A 102 -35.18 30.43 16.14
N GLN A 103 -34.33 29.47 16.56
CA GLN A 103 -34.20 28.12 15.98
C GLN A 103 -34.12 28.04 14.43
N PRO A 104 -33.14 28.67 13.76
CA PRO A 104 -33.00 28.49 12.32
C PRO A 104 -32.60 27.06 11.94
N PRO A 105 -33.00 26.58 10.74
CA PRO A 105 -32.51 25.33 10.16
C PRO A 105 -30.98 25.22 10.22
N GLN A 106 -30.47 24.00 10.42
CA GLN A 106 -29.05 23.74 10.63
C GLN A 106 -28.15 24.30 9.51
N HIS A 107 -28.58 24.25 8.25
CA HIS A 107 -27.83 24.79 7.10
C HIS A 107 -27.72 26.33 7.13
N LEU A 108 -28.74 27.04 7.62
CA LEU A 108 -28.69 28.51 7.80
C LEU A 108 -27.84 28.88 9.03
N LYS A 109 -27.98 28.11 10.12
CA LYS A 109 -27.14 28.25 11.32
C LYS A 109 -25.65 28.12 10.95
N ALA A 110 -25.29 27.08 10.19
CA ALA A 110 -23.92 26.85 9.71
C ALA A 110 -23.41 27.97 8.79
N ALA A 111 -24.24 28.47 7.86
CA ALA A 111 -23.84 29.55 6.95
C ALA A 111 -23.58 30.89 7.68
N LEU A 112 -24.40 31.22 8.69
CA LEU A 112 -24.17 32.38 9.57
C LEU A 112 -22.86 32.24 10.36
N VAL A 113 -22.62 31.06 10.93
CA VAL A 113 -21.38 30.76 11.67
C VAL A 113 -20.15 30.92 10.75
N ARG A 114 -20.21 30.39 9.52
CA ARG A 114 -19.13 30.51 8.52
C ARG A 114 -18.79 31.97 8.20
N CYS A 115 -19.80 32.83 8.03
CA CYS A 115 -19.57 34.27 7.82
C CYS A 115 -18.75 34.89 8.96
N VAL A 116 -19.10 34.60 10.22
CA VAL A 116 -18.37 35.10 11.39
C VAL A 116 -16.95 34.51 11.47
N CYS A 117 -16.78 33.22 11.20
CA CYS A 117 -15.47 32.56 11.14
C CYS A 117 -14.58 33.18 10.05
N GLU A 118 -15.10 33.47 8.86
CA GLU A 118 -14.34 34.16 7.79
C GLU A 118 -13.88 35.56 8.23
N ILE A 119 -14.70 36.32 8.95
CA ILE A 119 -14.29 37.62 9.53
C ILE A 119 -13.19 37.40 10.59
N ALA A 120 -13.39 36.46 11.52
CA ALA A 120 -12.43 36.15 12.58
C ALA A 120 -11.06 35.73 12.01
N LYS A 121 -11.04 34.88 10.98
CA LYS A 121 -9.80 34.46 10.28
C LYS A 121 -9.01 35.66 9.74
N ARG A 122 -9.67 36.76 9.36
CA ARG A 122 -9.03 37.96 8.81
C ARG A 122 -8.63 38.99 9.86
N GLU A 123 -9.43 39.15 10.91
CA GLU A 123 -9.24 40.27 11.86
C GLU A 123 -8.86 39.87 13.29
N TRP A 124 -9.25 38.68 13.78
CA TRP A 124 -8.95 38.22 15.14
C TRP A 124 -7.58 37.54 15.25
N PRO A 125 -6.67 37.91 16.16
CA PRO A 125 -6.92 38.65 17.41
C PRO A 125 -6.66 40.16 17.36
N GLN A 126 -5.79 40.67 16.47
CA GLN A 126 -5.27 42.04 16.61
C GLN A 126 -6.27 43.14 16.22
N GLN A 127 -7.06 42.94 15.17
CA GLN A 127 -8.02 43.93 14.65
C GLN A 127 -9.43 43.76 15.25
N TRP A 128 -9.67 42.66 15.97
CA TRP A 128 -10.94 42.41 16.66
C TRP A 128 -10.72 41.82 18.07
N PRO A 129 -10.02 42.52 18.98
CA PRO A 129 -9.63 41.97 20.28
C PRO A 129 -10.83 41.64 21.20
N SER A 130 -11.99 42.29 20.96
CA SER A 130 -13.22 42.10 21.73
C SER A 130 -13.99 40.83 21.39
N LEU A 131 -13.62 40.06 20.35
CA LEU A 131 -14.38 38.90 19.89
C LEU A 131 -14.77 37.92 21.01
N LEU A 132 -13.84 37.53 21.88
CA LEU A 132 -14.14 36.58 22.96
C LEU A 132 -15.12 37.17 24.00
N ASN A 133 -15.02 38.48 24.27
CA ASN A 133 -15.95 39.17 25.16
C ASN A 133 -17.35 39.29 24.52
N GLU A 134 -17.41 39.55 23.22
CA GLU A 134 -18.66 39.58 22.45
C GLU A 134 -19.31 38.18 22.40
N LEU A 135 -18.53 37.12 22.19
CA LEU A 135 -19.01 35.74 22.24
C LEU A 135 -19.54 35.37 23.64
N GLN A 136 -18.93 35.90 24.70
CA GLN A 136 -19.44 35.73 26.06
C GLN A 136 -20.79 36.43 26.26
N GLN A 137 -21.04 37.56 25.61
CA GLN A 137 -22.35 38.24 25.63
C GLN A 137 -23.41 37.45 24.84
N LEU A 138 -23.01 36.72 23.79
CA LEU A 138 -23.86 35.75 23.08
C LEU A 138 -24.09 34.43 23.84
N SER A 139 -23.62 34.29 25.09
CA SER A 139 -23.84 33.08 25.90
C SER A 139 -25.32 32.77 26.16
N SER A 140 -26.23 33.73 25.93
CA SER A 140 -27.68 33.50 25.88
C SER A 140 -28.13 32.56 24.75
N LYS A 141 -27.34 32.46 23.67
CA LYS A 141 -27.51 31.49 22.57
C LYS A 141 -26.22 30.65 22.41
N PRO A 142 -25.95 29.72 23.34
CA PRO A 142 -24.67 29.04 23.44
C PRO A 142 -24.31 28.19 22.22
N GLU A 143 -25.30 27.70 21.46
CA GLU A 143 -25.10 26.91 20.24
C GLU A 143 -24.24 27.64 19.19
N TYR A 144 -24.49 28.93 18.94
CA TYR A 144 -23.69 29.72 17.99
C TYR A 144 -22.25 29.87 18.46
N VAL A 145 -22.05 30.12 19.76
CA VAL A 145 -20.72 30.30 20.34
C VAL A 145 -19.89 29.03 20.19
N LEU A 146 -20.47 27.87 20.50
CA LEU A 146 -19.82 26.56 20.36
C LEU A 146 -19.44 26.27 18.90
N LEU A 147 -20.35 26.53 17.95
CA LEU A 147 -20.11 26.30 16.53
C LEU A 147 -19.06 27.26 15.94
N ILE A 148 -19.09 28.55 16.32
CA ILE A 148 -18.08 29.54 15.89
C ILE A 148 -16.68 29.10 16.36
N LEU A 149 -16.55 28.68 17.61
CA LEU A 149 -15.28 28.20 18.15
C LEU A 149 -14.81 26.92 17.45
N ALA A 150 -15.73 25.98 17.18
CA ALA A 150 -15.41 24.73 16.50
C ALA A 150 -14.94 24.96 15.06
N TYR A 151 -15.71 25.67 14.25
CA TYR A 151 -15.41 25.93 12.83
C TYR A 151 -14.16 26.79 12.65
N LEU A 152 -13.93 27.76 13.54
CA LEU A 152 -12.71 28.55 13.50
C LEU A 152 -11.47 27.68 13.73
N VAL A 153 -11.51 26.77 14.70
CA VAL A 153 -10.40 25.83 14.94
C VAL A 153 -10.24 24.86 13.78
N GLU A 154 -11.34 24.32 13.25
CA GLU A 154 -11.32 23.42 12.10
C GLU A 154 -10.63 24.07 10.89
N ASP A 155 -11.05 25.27 10.49
CA ASP A 155 -10.49 25.99 9.35
C ASP A 155 -9.01 26.34 9.50
N VAL A 156 -8.60 26.70 10.72
CA VAL A 156 -7.26 27.25 10.99
C VAL A 156 -6.25 26.16 11.34
N ILE A 157 -6.63 25.20 12.18
CA ILE A 157 -5.76 24.15 12.70
C ILE A 157 -5.81 22.91 11.81
N VAL A 158 -7.02 22.41 11.52
CA VAL A 158 -7.24 21.12 10.84
C VAL A 158 -7.06 21.27 9.33
N LEU A 159 -7.83 22.16 8.70
CA LEU A 159 -7.83 22.40 7.25
C LEU A 159 -6.69 23.33 6.79
N GLN A 160 -6.08 24.06 7.73
CA GLN A 160 -4.93 24.96 7.47
C GLN A 160 -5.17 25.94 6.31
N THR A 161 -6.37 26.53 6.26
CA THR A 161 -6.80 27.40 5.15
C THR A 161 -6.06 28.75 5.08
N LEU A 162 -5.24 29.08 6.08
CA LEU A 162 -4.56 30.37 6.24
C LEU A 162 -3.03 30.27 6.09
N THR A 163 -2.38 31.43 5.95
CA THR A 163 -0.91 31.52 5.98
C THR A 163 -0.35 31.06 7.35
N SER A 164 0.87 30.52 7.37
CA SER A 164 1.47 29.98 8.59
C SER A 164 1.70 31.04 9.68
N GLN A 165 1.85 32.31 9.32
CA GLN A 165 1.90 33.40 10.30
C GLN A 165 0.53 33.63 10.92
N ARG A 166 -0.51 33.80 10.09
CA ARG A 166 -1.87 34.07 10.58
C ARG A 166 -2.41 32.93 11.44
N LYS A 167 -2.16 31.68 11.03
CA LYS A 167 -2.46 30.49 11.82
C LYS A 167 -1.79 30.55 13.20
N ARG A 168 -0.50 30.88 13.27
CA ARG A 168 0.24 30.98 14.54
C ARG A 168 -0.35 32.05 15.45
N ASP A 169 -0.70 33.21 14.92
CA ASP A 169 -1.30 34.29 15.72
C ASP A 169 -2.60 33.85 16.40
N ILE A 170 -3.52 33.27 15.62
CA ILE A 170 -4.81 32.74 16.10
C ILE A 170 -4.60 31.61 17.11
N GLN A 171 -3.73 30.65 16.78
CA GLN A 171 -3.45 29.49 17.63
C GLN A 171 -2.85 29.90 18.98
N THR A 172 -1.91 30.85 19.00
CA THR A 172 -1.31 31.35 20.24
C THR A 172 -2.35 31.97 21.16
N THR A 173 -3.23 32.84 20.64
CA THR A 173 -4.30 33.45 21.46
C THR A 173 -5.31 32.42 21.98
N LEU A 174 -5.66 31.41 21.18
CA LEU A 174 -6.49 30.29 21.66
C LEU A 174 -5.80 29.49 22.77
N LEU A 175 -4.48 29.30 22.69
CA LEU A 175 -3.70 28.61 23.72
C LEU A 175 -3.59 29.40 25.02
N GLU A 176 -3.54 30.73 24.94
CA GLU A 176 -3.56 31.62 26.12
C GLU A 176 -4.90 31.52 26.86
N GLN A 177 -6.02 31.46 26.13
CA GLN A 177 -7.37 31.39 26.70
C GLN A 177 -7.90 29.97 26.92
N SER A 178 -7.08 28.94 26.66
CA SER A 178 -7.57 27.55 26.58
C SER A 178 -8.19 27.03 27.88
N VAL A 179 -7.71 27.48 29.04
CA VAL A 179 -8.25 27.04 30.35
C VAL A 179 -9.68 27.57 30.53
N ASN A 180 -9.89 28.86 30.26
CA ASN A 180 -11.21 29.51 30.34
C ASN A 180 -12.20 28.89 29.33
N LEU A 181 -11.73 28.56 28.13
CA LEU A 181 -12.55 27.91 27.11
C LEU A 181 -12.91 26.47 27.48
N ILE A 182 -11.98 25.70 28.05
CA ILE A 182 -12.27 24.35 28.57
C ILE A 182 -13.31 24.42 29.69
N GLU A 183 -13.21 25.38 30.60
CA GLU A 183 -14.20 25.59 31.67
C GLU A 183 -15.57 26.02 31.11
N PHE A 184 -15.60 26.87 30.09
CA PHE A 184 -16.82 27.24 29.37
C PHE A 184 -17.51 26.02 28.77
N PHE A 185 -16.78 25.15 28.07
CA PHE A 185 -17.34 23.90 27.53
C PHE A 185 -17.85 22.96 28.64
N ASN A 186 -17.16 22.91 29.77
CA ASN A 186 -17.52 22.07 30.92
C ASN A 186 -18.89 22.43 31.54
N ASN A 187 -19.36 23.66 31.38
CA ASN A 187 -20.67 24.12 31.88
C ASN A 187 -21.85 23.48 31.14
N PHE A 188 -21.64 23.07 29.89
CA PHE A 188 -22.65 22.46 29.03
C PHE A 188 -22.59 20.92 29.05
N ILE A 189 -21.64 20.33 29.77
CA ILE A 189 -21.51 18.89 29.95
C ILE A 189 -21.98 18.54 31.37
N PRO A 190 -23.26 18.13 31.53
CA PRO A 190 -23.79 17.81 32.83
C PRO A 190 -23.30 16.43 33.31
N PRO A 191 -23.31 16.17 34.63
CA PRO A 191 -23.11 14.82 35.16
C PRO A 191 -24.31 13.89 34.90
N SER A 192 -25.49 14.42 34.56
CA SER A 192 -26.70 13.67 34.19
C SER A 192 -27.50 14.39 33.07
N SER A 193 -28.05 13.64 32.12
CA SER A 193 -28.54 14.12 30.81
C SER A 193 -29.87 14.90 30.79
N VAL A 194 -30.34 15.40 31.94
CA VAL A 194 -31.72 15.91 32.09
C VAL A 194 -31.85 17.44 31.91
N LEU A 195 -30.76 18.20 31.95
CA LEU A 195 -30.82 19.68 32.06
C LEU A 195 -30.68 20.48 30.75
N TYR A 196 -30.19 19.87 29.66
CA TYR A 196 -29.88 20.58 28.42
C TYR A 196 -30.45 19.86 27.20
N SER A 197 -30.65 20.59 26.08
CA SER A 197 -31.03 19.97 24.80
C SER A 197 -29.91 19.04 24.30
N SER A 198 -30.29 17.93 23.67
CA SER A 198 -29.34 16.95 23.12
C SER A 198 -28.37 17.60 22.12
N GLU A 199 -28.87 18.51 21.27
CA GLU A 199 -28.08 19.25 20.28
C GLU A 199 -26.98 20.11 20.95
N LEU A 200 -27.28 20.74 22.09
CA LEU A 200 -26.32 21.60 22.79
C LEU A 200 -25.13 20.79 23.33
N ILE A 201 -25.39 19.62 23.92
CA ILE A 201 -24.34 18.72 24.43
C ILE A 201 -23.47 18.21 23.27
N GLN A 202 -24.09 17.83 22.15
CA GLN A 202 -23.37 17.40 20.96
C GLN A 202 -22.48 18.51 20.37
N ASN A 203 -22.98 19.75 20.30
CA ASN A 203 -22.20 20.91 19.86
C ASN A 203 -21.01 21.19 20.81
N ALA A 204 -21.19 21.02 22.13
CA ALA A 204 -20.13 21.19 23.10
C ALA A 204 -19.03 20.12 22.96
N LEU A 205 -19.42 18.84 22.77
CA LEU A 205 -18.50 17.74 22.50
C LEU A 205 -17.74 17.93 21.19
N TYR A 206 -18.41 18.43 20.15
CA TYR A 206 -17.78 18.72 18.87
C TYR A 206 -16.74 19.85 19.00
N ALA A 207 -17.08 20.96 19.66
CA ALA A 207 -16.13 22.02 19.95
C ALA A 207 -14.92 21.52 20.76
N LEU A 208 -15.15 20.70 21.79
CA LEU A 208 -14.06 20.09 22.56
C LEU A 208 -13.16 19.19 21.71
N THR A 209 -13.75 18.41 20.81
CA THR A 209 -13.01 17.55 19.88
C THR A 209 -12.06 18.36 19.00
N MET A 210 -12.52 19.52 18.50
CA MET A 210 -11.67 20.44 17.74
C MET A 210 -10.52 20.99 18.59
N PHE A 211 -10.77 21.40 19.84
CA PHE A 211 -9.72 21.92 20.71
C PHE A 211 -8.70 20.86 21.13
N ALA A 212 -9.12 19.60 21.30
CA ALA A 212 -8.22 18.49 21.61
C ALA A 212 -7.14 18.27 20.55
N THR A 213 -7.34 18.73 19.30
CA THR A 213 -6.38 18.57 18.20
C THR A 213 -5.06 19.32 18.38
N PHE A 214 -5.03 20.39 19.19
CA PHE A 214 -3.83 21.23 19.33
C PHE A 214 -3.53 21.67 20.76
N VAL A 215 -4.53 21.73 21.65
CA VAL A 215 -4.32 22.15 23.05
C VAL A 215 -3.45 21.11 23.76
N PRO A 216 -2.48 21.53 24.61
CA PRO A 216 -1.68 20.61 25.42
C PRO A 216 -2.56 19.71 26.30
N VAL A 217 -2.25 18.40 26.29
CA VAL A 217 -3.07 17.37 26.96
C VAL A 217 -3.26 17.66 28.44
N GLU A 218 -2.21 18.10 29.12
CA GLU A 218 -2.21 18.40 30.56
C GLU A 218 -3.36 19.33 30.99
N LYS A 219 -3.74 20.29 30.13
CA LYS A 219 -4.79 21.27 30.43
C LYS A 219 -6.18 20.66 30.55
N PHE A 220 -6.43 19.50 29.94
CA PHE A 220 -7.70 18.79 30.07
C PHE A 220 -7.83 18.01 31.39
N PHE A 221 -6.71 17.80 32.11
CA PHE A 221 -6.66 17.02 33.35
C PHE A 221 -6.46 17.89 34.61
N THR A 222 -6.07 19.16 34.49
CA THR A 222 -5.61 19.99 35.62
C THR A 222 -6.71 20.72 36.40
N SER A 223 -7.85 21.10 35.81
CA SER A 223 -8.81 22.00 36.50
C SER A 223 -10.30 21.69 36.36
N SER A 224 -10.74 20.87 35.40
CA SER A 224 -12.18 20.84 35.02
C SER A 224 -12.91 19.50 35.18
N ASN A 225 -12.26 18.40 35.60
CA ASN A 225 -12.83 17.03 35.58
C ASN A 225 -13.57 16.69 34.26
N ILE A 226 -13.27 17.40 33.17
CA ILE A 226 -14.04 17.36 31.93
C ILE A 226 -13.90 16.01 31.26
N VAL A 227 -12.70 15.44 31.29
CA VAL A 227 -12.41 14.10 30.77
C VAL A 227 -13.28 13.07 31.50
N GLN A 228 -13.35 13.12 32.83
CA GLN A 228 -14.18 12.21 33.61
C GLN A 228 -15.67 12.36 33.26
N LYS A 229 -16.18 13.59 33.18
CA LYS A 229 -17.59 13.84 32.78
C LYS A 229 -17.89 13.31 31.38
N VAL A 230 -17.01 13.54 30.40
CA VAL A 230 -17.18 13.02 29.03
C VAL A 230 -17.14 11.49 29.04
N THR A 231 -16.28 10.86 29.85
CA THR A 231 -16.28 9.40 29.96
C THR A 231 -17.57 8.85 30.58
N ASN A 232 -18.25 9.59 31.45
CA ASN A 232 -19.55 9.16 32.00
C ASN A 232 -20.64 9.15 30.91
N LEU A 233 -20.54 10.03 29.90
CA LEU A 233 -21.48 10.08 28.78
C LEU A 233 -21.37 8.86 27.84
N LEU A 234 -20.34 8.03 27.97
CA LEU A 234 -20.20 6.77 27.23
C LEU A 234 -21.31 5.76 27.57
N SER A 235 -21.94 5.90 28.74
CA SER A 235 -23.06 5.07 29.16
C SER A 235 -24.40 5.51 28.55
N ASP A 236 -24.50 6.74 28.04
CA ASP A 236 -25.74 7.29 27.48
C ASP A 236 -25.78 7.09 25.96
N SER A 237 -26.82 6.43 25.47
CA SER A 237 -26.97 6.07 24.07
C SER A 237 -26.93 7.26 23.10
N SER A 238 -27.37 8.44 23.55
CA SER A 238 -27.52 9.64 22.73
C SER A 238 -26.19 10.40 22.51
N TYR A 239 -25.22 10.20 23.41
CA TYR A 239 -23.99 11.01 23.45
C TYR A 239 -22.71 10.19 23.32
N ARG A 240 -22.76 8.88 23.61
CA ARG A 240 -21.60 7.97 23.61
C ARG A 240 -20.76 8.06 22.35
N MET A 241 -21.39 8.33 21.20
CA MET A 241 -20.71 8.43 19.91
C MET A 241 -19.78 9.64 19.84
N LYS A 242 -20.32 10.83 20.14
CA LYS A 242 -19.55 12.08 20.19
C LYS A 242 -18.55 12.11 21.34
N ALA A 243 -18.86 11.47 22.46
CA ALA A 243 -17.90 11.28 23.55
C ALA A 243 -16.70 10.41 23.11
N ALA A 244 -16.94 9.30 22.39
CA ALA A 244 -15.89 8.44 21.87
C ALA A 244 -15.05 9.10 20.76
N GLU A 245 -15.65 9.96 19.92
CA GLU A 245 -14.90 10.80 18.95
C GLU A 245 -13.91 11.73 19.66
N TYR A 246 -14.35 12.47 20.68
CA TYR A 246 -13.47 13.33 21.49
C TYR A 246 -12.33 12.54 22.13
N LEU A 247 -12.65 11.41 22.77
CA LEU A 247 -11.67 10.56 23.45
C LEU A 247 -10.67 9.95 22.47
N SER A 248 -11.10 9.61 21.25
CA SER A 248 -10.23 9.10 20.21
C SER A 248 -9.20 10.15 19.78
N VAL A 249 -9.63 11.39 19.54
CA VAL A 249 -8.71 12.49 19.19
C VAL A 249 -7.74 12.78 20.33
N LEU A 250 -8.21 12.77 21.57
CA LEU A 250 -7.36 13.00 22.75
C LEU A 250 -6.35 11.87 22.97
N ALA A 251 -6.77 10.61 22.85
CA ALA A 251 -5.91 9.44 23.03
C ALA A 251 -4.89 9.28 21.90
N ASN A 252 -5.20 9.71 20.66
CA ASN A 252 -4.28 9.67 19.51
C ASN A 252 -3.26 10.84 19.49
N ARG A 253 -3.15 11.63 20.57
CA ARG A 253 -2.21 12.75 20.61
C ARG A 253 -0.77 12.29 20.49
N ARG A 254 -0.07 12.85 19.50
CA ARG A 254 1.37 12.67 19.26
C ARG A 254 2.15 13.84 19.85
N GLY A 255 3.38 13.58 20.27
CA GLY A 255 4.22 14.53 21.02
C GLY A 255 5.38 13.86 21.74
N LYS A 256 6.04 14.60 22.64
CA LYS A 256 7.09 14.06 23.53
C LYS A 256 6.49 13.11 24.58
N GLN A 257 7.33 12.31 25.25
CA GLN A 257 6.90 11.35 26.26
C GLN A 257 6.22 12.05 27.46
N ASP A 258 6.84 13.10 28.00
CA ASP A 258 6.31 13.87 29.14
C ASP A 258 4.93 14.49 28.85
N GLU A 259 4.73 14.99 27.64
CA GLU A 259 3.47 15.62 27.21
C GLU A 259 2.31 14.61 27.09
N ARG A 260 2.62 13.33 26.87
CA ARG A 260 1.64 12.24 26.72
C ARG A 260 1.35 11.53 28.04
N GLN A 261 2.22 11.64 29.04
CA GLN A 261 2.07 10.98 30.33
C GLN A 261 0.67 11.18 30.98
N PRO A 262 0.04 12.38 30.92
CA PRO A 262 -1.31 12.55 31.47
C PRO A 262 -2.38 11.63 30.87
N LEU A 263 -2.20 11.16 29.62
CA LEU A 263 -3.14 10.25 28.95
C LEU A 263 -3.27 8.90 29.67
N LEU A 264 -2.28 8.50 30.48
CA LEU A 264 -2.36 7.26 31.26
C LEU A 264 -3.51 7.27 32.28
N HIS A 265 -4.00 8.44 32.70
CA HIS A 265 -5.19 8.53 33.57
C HIS A 265 -6.48 8.08 32.87
N LEU A 266 -6.51 8.03 31.53
CA LEU A 266 -7.66 7.53 30.78
C LEU A 266 -7.92 6.04 31.05
N PHE A 267 -6.91 5.25 31.43
CA PHE A 267 -7.11 3.84 31.80
C PHE A 267 -8.17 3.69 32.90
N THR A 268 -8.03 4.49 33.97
CA THR A 268 -8.96 4.47 35.09
C THR A 268 -10.36 4.86 34.66
N TYR A 269 -10.52 5.99 33.97
CA TYR A 269 -11.83 6.50 33.59
C TYR A 269 -12.56 5.62 32.56
N LEU A 270 -11.84 5.10 31.55
CA LEU A 270 -12.44 4.28 30.50
C LEU A 270 -12.84 2.90 31.03
N LEU A 271 -12.00 2.25 31.84
CA LEU A 271 -12.29 0.91 32.32
C LEU A 271 -13.34 0.88 33.43
N GLN A 272 -13.40 1.91 34.29
CA GLN A 272 -14.47 2.04 35.29
C GLN A 272 -15.85 2.25 34.65
N ASN A 273 -15.91 3.07 33.59
CA ASN A 273 -17.15 3.40 32.87
C ASN A 273 -17.42 2.48 31.66
N GLY A 274 -16.57 1.47 31.43
CA GLY A 274 -16.65 0.58 30.27
C GLY A 274 -17.68 -0.54 30.38
N THR A 275 -18.60 -0.49 31.35
CA THR A 275 -19.62 -1.54 31.55
C THR A 275 -20.55 -1.67 30.35
N THR A 276 -21.03 -0.55 29.81
CA THR A 276 -21.88 -0.55 28.60
C THR A 276 -21.15 -1.10 27.39
N PHE A 277 -19.89 -0.71 27.19
CA PHE A 277 -19.04 -1.27 26.14
C PHE A 277 -18.82 -2.78 26.32
N ASN A 278 -18.53 -3.24 27.54
CA ASN A 278 -18.39 -4.66 27.85
C ASN A 278 -19.69 -5.45 27.65
N ASP A 279 -20.85 -4.85 27.92
CA ASP A 279 -22.14 -5.48 27.70
C ASP A 279 -22.49 -5.56 26.21
N ILE A 280 -22.11 -4.55 25.42
CA ILE A 280 -22.20 -4.57 23.95
C ILE A 280 -21.25 -5.64 23.37
N LEU A 281 -19.97 -5.63 23.78
CA LEU A 281 -18.97 -6.62 23.35
C LEU A 281 -19.36 -8.05 23.68
N LYS A 282 -19.98 -8.28 24.85
CA LYS A 282 -20.43 -9.61 25.28
C LYS A 282 -21.81 -9.97 24.73
N LEU A 283 -22.33 -9.20 23.77
CA LEU A 283 -23.62 -9.42 23.12
C LEU A 283 -24.80 -9.53 24.10
N LYS A 284 -24.72 -8.87 25.26
CA LYS A 284 -25.84 -8.79 26.22
C LYS A 284 -26.91 -7.78 25.78
N ILE A 285 -26.53 -6.86 24.90
CA ILE A 285 -27.39 -5.83 24.30
C ILE A 285 -27.65 -6.23 22.85
N PRO A 286 -28.87 -6.05 22.32
CA PRO A 286 -29.20 -6.41 20.95
C PRO A 286 -28.34 -5.64 19.93
N ILE A 287 -28.03 -6.32 18.84
CA ILE A 287 -27.23 -5.79 17.74
C ILE A 287 -28.05 -4.70 17.03
N SER A 288 -27.50 -3.50 16.96
CA SER A 288 -28.03 -2.38 16.19
C SER A 288 -26.87 -1.65 15.50
N THR A 289 -27.16 -0.94 14.42
CA THR A 289 -26.17 -0.14 13.66
C THR A 289 -25.45 0.84 14.59
N ASP A 290 -26.20 1.53 15.44
CA ASP A 290 -25.66 2.55 16.36
C ASP A 290 -24.78 1.94 17.45
N ASN A 291 -25.18 0.79 18.00
CA ASN A 291 -24.36 0.06 18.97
C ASN A 291 -23.08 -0.48 18.32
N TYR A 292 -23.16 -0.91 17.06
CA TYR A 292 -22.00 -1.43 16.35
C TYR A 292 -20.99 -0.34 16.02
N ASP A 293 -21.44 0.79 15.46
CA ASP A 293 -20.59 1.96 15.18
C ASP A 293 -19.93 2.50 16.45
N TYR A 294 -20.68 2.51 17.56
CA TYR A 294 -20.12 2.85 18.87
C TYR A 294 -19.03 1.89 19.31
N MET A 295 -19.27 0.58 19.19
CA MET A 295 -18.26 -0.43 19.52
C MET A 295 -17.00 -0.26 18.67
N LYS A 296 -17.13 -0.03 17.34
CA LYS A 296 -15.98 0.21 16.46
C LYS A 296 -15.16 1.42 16.93
N GLN A 297 -15.82 2.54 17.19
CA GLN A 297 -15.15 3.76 17.63
C GLN A 297 -14.52 3.62 19.01
N TYR A 298 -15.19 2.93 19.95
CA TYR A 298 -14.62 2.70 21.27
C TYR A 298 -13.39 1.78 21.22
N THR A 299 -13.42 0.73 20.38
CA THR A 299 -12.25 -0.11 20.09
C THR A 299 -11.07 0.72 19.56
N VAL A 300 -11.32 1.71 18.71
CA VAL A 300 -10.29 2.67 18.27
C VAL A 300 -9.72 3.46 19.45
N VAL A 301 -10.54 3.93 20.39
CA VAL A 301 -10.07 4.64 21.60
C VAL A 301 -9.16 3.74 22.44
N ILE A 302 -9.55 2.47 22.66
CA ILE A 302 -8.75 1.48 23.38
C ILE A 302 -7.43 1.19 22.65
N GLY A 303 -7.45 1.14 21.31
CA GLY A 303 -6.25 0.99 20.48
C GLY A 303 -5.28 2.15 20.61
N ALA A 304 -5.79 3.38 20.54
CA ALA A 304 -5.00 4.58 20.77
C ALA A 304 -4.36 4.56 22.17
N LEU A 305 -5.12 4.16 23.19
CA LEU A 305 -4.61 4.03 24.55
C LEU A 305 -3.52 2.96 24.68
N CYS A 306 -3.65 1.85 23.95
CA CYS A 306 -2.62 0.81 23.86
C CYS A 306 -1.32 1.35 23.24
N GLU A 307 -1.41 2.14 22.17
CA GLU A 307 -0.26 2.79 21.55
C GLU A 307 0.42 3.75 22.53
N GLN A 308 -0.36 4.57 23.26
CA GLN A 308 0.20 5.47 24.27
C GLN A 308 0.91 4.71 25.39
N LEU A 309 0.34 3.60 25.86
CA LEU A 309 1.00 2.73 26.84
C LEU A 309 2.34 2.22 26.32
N CYS A 310 2.36 1.64 25.12
CA CYS A 310 3.57 1.12 24.48
C CYS A 310 4.66 2.19 24.32
N TYR A 311 4.26 3.39 23.90
CA TYR A 311 5.19 4.49 23.67
C TYR A 311 5.70 5.13 24.97
N VAL A 312 4.81 5.42 25.92
CA VAL A 312 5.14 6.13 27.17
C VAL A 312 5.84 5.21 28.16
N CYS A 313 5.44 3.95 28.28
CA CYS A 313 6.02 3.01 29.24
C CYS A 313 7.10 2.10 28.63
N GLY A 314 7.15 1.94 27.30
CA GLY A 314 8.14 1.08 26.62
C GLY A 314 9.45 1.78 26.21
N ASN A 315 9.45 3.11 26.02
CA ASN A 315 10.66 3.84 25.69
C ASN A 315 11.45 4.21 26.95
N ASN A 316 12.29 3.29 27.44
CA ASN A 316 13.22 3.53 28.55
C ASN A 316 14.47 4.27 28.07
N THR A 317 14.32 5.52 27.61
CA THR A 317 15.46 6.38 27.31
C THR A 317 15.87 7.13 28.59
N ASP A 318 16.69 6.47 29.43
CA ASP A 318 17.53 7.06 30.48
C ASP A 318 16.98 8.30 31.23
N LYS A 319 16.19 8.09 32.31
CA LYS A 319 16.33 8.75 33.63
C LYS A 319 15.16 8.57 34.61
N THR A 320 13.96 8.18 34.19
CA THR A 320 12.85 7.86 35.11
C THR A 320 11.94 6.78 34.52
N THR A 321 11.84 5.62 35.17
CA THR A 321 10.86 4.60 34.81
C THR A 321 9.46 5.09 35.20
N ILE A 322 8.63 5.37 34.19
CA ILE A 322 7.23 5.76 34.42
C ILE A 322 6.46 4.52 34.90
N PRO A 323 5.73 4.57 36.04
CA PRO A 323 4.99 3.42 36.53
C PRO A 323 3.85 3.05 35.56
N LEU A 324 3.64 1.74 35.40
CA LEU A 324 2.53 1.22 34.60
C LEU A 324 1.18 1.51 35.29
N PRO A 325 0.11 1.77 34.52
CA PRO A 325 -1.24 1.92 35.07
C PRO A 325 -1.68 0.70 35.87
N THR A 326 -2.42 0.92 36.96
CA THR A 326 -2.86 -0.16 37.85
C THR A 326 -3.74 -1.17 37.13
N GLU A 327 -4.58 -0.67 36.23
CA GLU A 327 -5.52 -1.38 35.38
C GLU A 327 -4.83 -2.27 34.34
N PHE A 328 -3.58 -1.95 33.99
CA PHE A 328 -2.75 -2.84 33.19
C PHE A 328 -2.16 -3.94 34.07
N THR A 329 -1.59 -3.57 35.23
CA THR A 329 -0.93 -4.54 36.13
C THR A 329 -1.86 -5.56 36.77
N ASN A 330 -3.13 -5.20 36.98
CA ASN A 330 -4.16 -6.12 37.50
C ASN A 330 -4.81 -6.99 36.40
N GLY A 331 -4.40 -6.83 35.13
CA GLY A 331 -4.92 -7.59 33.99
C GLY A 331 -6.26 -7.12 33.42
N SER A 332 -6.91 -6.09 34.01
CA SER A 332 -8.23 -5.63 33.55
C SER A 332 -8.22 -5.11 32.11
N PHE A 333 -7.20 -4.32 31.75
CA PHE A 333 -7.03 -3.86 30.37
C PHE A 333 -6.81 -5.02 29.39
N LEU A 334 -5.93 -5.96 29.74
CA LEU A 334 -5.62 -7.12 28.89
C LEU A 334 -6.86 -7.99 28.65
N ASN A 335 -7.74 -8.13 29.65
CA ASN A 335 -9.01 -8.84 29.51
C ASN A 335 -9.97 -8.13 28.53
N VAL A 336 -9.98 -6.80 28.49
CA VAL A 336 -10.75 -6.05 27.48
C VAL A 336 -10.17 -6.28 26.09
N VAL A 337 -8.85 -6.21 25.91
CA VAL A 337 -8.22 -6.48 24.60
C VAL A 337 -8.47 -7.94 24.17
N LEU A 338 -8.47 -8.89 25.09
CA LEU A 338 -8.81 -10.28 24.82
C LEU A 338 -10.28 -10.44 24.40
N SER A 339 -11.20 -9.71 25.04
CA SER A 339 -12.63 -9.70 24.68
C SER A 339 -12.85 -9.10 23.28
N ILE A 340 -12.08 -8.07 22.90
CA ILE A 340 -12.08 -7.49 21.55
C ILE A 340 -11.59 -8.51 20.52
N ILE A 341 -10.52 -9.25 20.82
CA ILE A 341 -10.00 -10.32 19.95
C ILE A 341 -11.04 -11.41 19.69
N GLN A 342 -11.76 -11.82 20.74
CA GLN A 342 -12.71 -12.93 20.68
C GLN A 342 -14.07 -12.52 20.10
N HIS A 343 -14.25 -11.25 19.75
CA HIS A 343 -15.50 -10.74 19.22
C HIS A 343 -15.77 -11.25 17.78
N PRO A 344 -17.02 -11.60 17.41
CA PRO A 344 -17.34 -12.14 16.08
C PRO A 344 -17.06 -11.20 14.89
N SER A 345 -17.12 -9.88 15.08
CA SER A 345 -16.76 -8.90 14.05
C SER A 345 -15.26 -8.98 13.73
N LEU A 346 -14.95 -9.23 12.45
CA LEU A 346 -13.57 -9.27 11.96
C LEU A 346 -12.89 -7.90 12.03
N TYR A 347 -13.65 -6.82 11.82
CA TYR A 347 -13.15 -5.47 12.00
C TYR A 347 -12.74 -5.19 13.44
N VAL A 348 -13.59 -5.53 14.42
CA VAL A 348 -13.27 -5.30 15.83
C VAL A 348 -12.09 -6.15 16.29
N SER A 349 -12.09 -7.44 15.94
CA SER A 349 -10.99 -8.34 16.28
C SER A 349 -9.67 -7.93 15.62
N SER A 350 -9.68 -7.34 14.41
CA SER A 350 -8.45 -6.89 13.73
C SER A 350 -7.72 -5.83 14.53
N TYR A 351 -8.46 -4.85 15.08
CA TYR A 351 -7.89 -3.86 15.99
C TYR A 351 -7.34 -4.52 17.26
N GLY A 352 -8.05 -5.52 17.82
CA GLY A 352 -7.55 -6.30 18.95
C GLY A 352 -6.21 -6.96 18.67
N TYR A 353 -6.07 -7.66 17.54
CA TYR A 353 -4.81 -8.29 17.15
C TYR A 353 -3.69 -7.28 16.88
N GLN A 354 -4.01 -6.10 16.32
CA GLN A 354 -3.04 -5.02 16.13
C GLN A 354 -2.51 -4.48 17.47
N MET A 355 -3.39 -4.28 18.46
CA MET A 355 -2.97 -3.89 19.82
C MET A 355 -2.05 -4.94 20.45
N TRP A 356 -2.40 -6.22 20.33
CA TRP A 356 -1.56 -7.30 20.85
C TRP A 356 -0.20 -7.38 20.16
N LEU A 357 -0.14 -7.19 18.84
CA LEU A 357 1.12 -7.14 18.11
C LEU A 357 2.02 -5.99 18.60
N GLN A 358 1.44 -4.82 18.91
CA GLN A 358 2.18 -3.70 19.49
C GLN A 358 2.70 -4.04 20.90
N LEU A 359 1.85 -4.65 21.74
CA LEU A 359 2.21 -5.06 23.10
C LEU A 359 3.38 -6.06 23.11
N ILE A 360 3.33 -7.10 22.26
CA ILE A 360 4.38 -8.12 22.15
C ILE A 360 5.71 -7.53 21.69
N LYS A 361 5.68 -6.56 20.78
CA LYS A 361 6.90 -5.88 20.28
C LYS A 361 7.46 -4.84 21.26
N SER A 362 6.68 -4.44 22.27
CA SER A 362 7.10 -3.46 23.25
C SER A 362 8.02 -4.09 24.31
N THR A 363 8.87 -3.27 24.92
CA THR A 363 9.76 -3.67 26.03
C THR A 363 9.04 -3.75 27.39
N ILE A 364 7.72 -3.50 27.42
CA ILE A 364 6.92 -3.40 28.66
C ILE A 364 6.99 -4.68 29.49
N PHE A 365 7.19 -5.83 28.84
CA PHE A 365 7.19 -7.14 29.48
C PHE A 365 8.58 -7.66 29.91
N ASN A 366 9.66 -6.89 29.71
CA ASN A 366 11.04 -7.37 29.89
C ASN A 366 11.51 -7.59 31.36
N ASN A 367 10.81 -7.07 32.38
CA ASN A 367 11.28 -7.07 33.79
C ASN A 367 10.27 -7.72 34.78
N ASP A 368 10.34 -9.04 34.96
CA ASP A 368 9.63 -9.83 36.01
C ASP A 368 8.08 -9.95 35.92
N LYS A 369 7.47 -9.53 34.80
CA LYS A 369 6.00 -9.57 34.58
C LYS A 369 5.53 -10.67 33.60
N SER A 370 6.37 -11.68 33.35
CA SER A 370 6.11 -12.84 32.47
C SER A 370 4.85 -13.62 32.83
N LYS A 371 4.47 -13.66 34.12
CA LYS A 371 3.32 -14.42 34.62
C LYS A 371 1.97 -14.01 34.03
N LEU A 372 1.80 -12.71 33.71
CA LEU A 372 0.57 -12.24 33.05
C LEU A 372 0.50 -12.77 31.61
N LEU A 373 1.64 -12.80 30.91
CA LEU A 373 1.72 -13.32 29.55
C LEU A 373 1.55 -14.83 29.51
N GLU A 374 2.12 -15.57 30.46
CA GLU A 374 2.01 -17.03 30.55
C GLU A 374 0.56 -17.54 30.56
N SER A 375 -0.36 -16.83 31.22
CA SER A 375 -1.77 -17.22 31.26
C SER A 375 -2.55 -16.82 30.00
N ILE A 376 -2.19 -15.71 29.35
CA ILE A 376 -2.92 -15.17 28.21
C ILE A 376 -2.44 -15.77 26.88
N MET A 377 -1.14 -16.07 26.74
CA MET A 377 -0.54 -16.51 25.48
C MET A 377 -1.24 -17.75 24.88
N PRO A 378 -1.60 -18.78 25.67
CA PRO A 378 -2.34 -19.92 25.13
C PRO A 378 -3.74 -19.55 24.59
N ILE A 379 -4.42 -18.61 25.25
CA ILE A 379 -5.76 -18.15 24.85
C ILE A 379 -5.66 -17.33 23.55
N LEU A 380 -4.65 -16.47 23.47
CA LEU A 380 -4.36 -15.67 22.27
C LEU A 380 -4.08 -16.58 21.07
N LEU A 381 -3.17 -17.53 21.21
CA LEU A 381 -2.79 -18.46 20.14
C LEU A 381 -3.98 -19.32 19.65
N ARG A 382 -4.84 -19.79 20.57
CA ARG A 382 -6.08 -20.49 20.20
C ARG A 382 -7.07 -19.58 19.47
N SER A 383 -7.19 -18.31 19.90
CA SER A 383 -8.05 -17.32 19.24
C SER A 383 -7.55 -17.03 17.81
N ILE A 384 -6.23 -16.96 17.62
CA ILE A 384 -5.62 -16.81 16.29
C ILE A 384 -5.96 -18.01 15.40
N CYS A 385 -5.81 -19.24 15.91
CA CYS A 385 -6.15 -20.44 15.12
C CYS A 385 -7.61 -20.42 14.63
N HIS A 386 -8.55 -20.01 15.50
CA HIS A 386 -9.95 -19.87 15.12
C HIS A 386 -10.18 -18.73 14.11
N SER A 387 -9.48 -17.60 14.26
CA SER A 387 -9.65 -16.41 13.42
C SER A 387 -8.98 -16.53 12.05
N LEU A 388 -8.02 -17.45 11.90
CA LEU A 388 -7.38 -17.75 10.61
C LEU A 388 -8.33 -18.47 9.64
N VAL A 389 -9.45 -19.03 10.11
CA VAL A 389 -10.44 -19.74 9.30
C VAL A 389 -11.38 -18.75 8.62
N ARG A 390 -11.48 -18.80 7.29
CA ARG A 390 -12.40 -17.95 6.50
C ARG A 390 -13.83 -18.47 6.63
N CYS A 391 -14.80 -17.56 6.78
CA CYS A 391 -16.23 -17.87 6.68
C CYS A 391 -16.78 -17.21 5.40
N PRO A 392 -17.37 -17.95 4.45
CA PRO A 392 -17.91 -17.37 3.21
C PRO A 392 -19.14 -16.47 3.49
N LEU A 393 -19.35 -15.44 2.67
CA LEU A 393 -20.45 -14.48 2.84
C LEU A 393 -21.82 -15.11 2.50
N ASN A 394 -21.87 -16.03 1.52
CA ASN A 394 -23.11 -16.59 0.93
C ASN A 394 -23.70 -17.83 1.65
N ASP A 395 -23.25 -18.18 2.85
CA ASP A 395 -23.72 -19.41 3.54
C ASP A 395 -25.23 -19.39 3.91
N GLU A 396 -25.91 -18.23 3.84
CA GLU A 396 -27.35 -18.11 4.14
C GLU A 396 -28.26 -18.88 3.15
N GLN A 397 -27.93 -18.91 1.85
CA GLN A 397 -28.83 -19.46 0.83
C GLN A 397 -28.96 -20.99 0.87
N LYS A 398 -27.96 -21.69 1.44
CA LYS A 398 -28.01 -23.16 1.59
C LYS A 398 -28.90 -23.61 2.75
N GLN A 399 -29.25 -22.73 3.69
CA GLN A 399 -30.15 -23.08 4.81
C GLN A 399 -31.60 -22.68 4.56
N MET A 400 -31.88 -21.64 3.77
CA MET A 400 -33.26 -21.27 3.43
C MET A 400 -33.93 -22.20 2.40
N ASN A 401 -33.14 -22.92 1.60
CA ASN A 401 -33.64 -23.88 0.59
C ASN A 401 -33.50 -25.35 1.02
N GLY A 402 -33.11 -25.62 2.26
CA GLY A 402 -33.11 -26.97 2.83
C GLY A 402 -34.51 -27.33 3.32
N ASP A 403 -35.26 -28.07 2.51
CA ASP A 403 -36.49 -28.75 2.94
C ASP A 403 -36.21 -29.63 4.18
N ASN A 404 -36.59 -29.12 5.35
CA ASN A 404 -37.36 -29.79 6.39
C ASN A 404 -37.19 -29.00 7.69
N GLY A 405 -38.31 -28.48 8.21
CA GLY A 405 -38.40 -27.83 9.51
C GLY A 405 -38.05 -28.76 10.67
N ALA A 406 -36.76 -28.99 10.90
CA ALA A 406 -36.24 -29.33 12.21
C ALA A 406 -36.06 -28.01 12.98
N PRO A 407 -36.52 -27.92 14.24
CA PRO A 407 -36.26 -26.75 15.06
C PRO A 407 -34.75 -26.52 15.12
N VAL A 408 -34.33 -25.29 14.87
CA VAL A 408 -32.96 -24.85 15.14
C VAL A 408 -32.74 -25.06 16.63
N ASP A 409 -32.10 -26.18 17.00
CA ASP A 409 -31.66 -26.41 18.36
C ASP A 409 -30.80 -25.20 18.76
N SER A 410 -31.09 -24.67 19.95
CA SER A 410 -30.49 -23.48 20.55
C SER A 410 -29.03 -23.73 20.97
N ASP A 411 -28.20 -24.24 20.07
CA ASP A 411 -26.78 -24.44 20.31
C ASP A 411 -26.05 -23.10 20.17
N SER A 412 -25.24 -22.76 21.17
CA SER A 412 -24.45 -21.51 21.22
C SER A 412 -23.59 -21.27 19.97
N ALA A 413 -23.14 -22.34 19.32
CA ALA A 413 -22.36 -22.30 18.09
C ALA A 413 -23.16 -21.78 16.87
N SER A 414 -24.47 -22.03 16.81
CA SER A 414 -25.34 -21.54 15.73
C SER A 414 -25.58 -20.03 15.83
N LEU A 415 -25.75 -19.54 17.06
CA LEU A 415 -25.92 -18.11 17.35
C LEU A 415 -24.64 -17.30 17.06
N GLU A 416 -23.47 -17.84 17.43
CA GLU A 416 -22.17 -17.21 17.13
C GLU A 416 -21.95 -17.09 15.62
N ARG A 417 -22.25 -18.15 14.86
CA ARG A 417 -22.12 -18.15 13.39
C ARG A 417 -23.06 -17.14 12.73
N THR A 418 -24.31 -17.09 13.14
CA THR A 418 -25.32 -16.14 12.64
C THR A 418 -24.91 -14.69 12.94
N THR A 419 -24.38 -14.45 14.14
CA THR A 419 -23.88 -13.12 14.56
C THR A 419 -22.67 -12.68 13.73
N ARG A 420 -21.74 -13.60 13.44
CA ARG A 420 -20.58 -13.32 12.58
C ARG A 420 -21.01 -12.91 11.18
N ILE A 421 -21.95 -13.64 10.57
CA ILE A 421 -22.49 -13.34 9.23
C ILE A 421 -23.16 -11.96 9.20
N HIS A 422 -23.92 -11.61 10.24
CA HIS A 422 -24.53 -10.28 10.36
C HIS A 422 -23.49 -9.14 10.29
N TYR A 423 -22.37 -9.27 10.99
CA TYR A 423 -21.30 -8.27 10.92
C TYR A 423 -20.60 -8.23 9.56
N LEU A 424 -20.43 -9.38 8.90
CA LEU A 424 -19.85 -9.44 7.55
C LEU A 424 -20.70 -8.64 6.55
N HIS A 425 -22.03 -8.83 6.53
CA HIS A 425 -22.93 -8.06 5.66
C HIS A 425 -23.07 -6.59 6.04
N HIS A 426 -22.72 -6.22 7.27
CA HIS A 426 -22.65 -4.82 7.68
C HIS A 426 -21.33 -4.17 7.23
N ASP A 427 -20.24 -4.94 7.23
CA ASP A 427 -18.90 -4.43 6.94
C ASP A 427 -18.49 -4.56 5.48
N PHE A 428 -19.10 -5.41 4.67
CA PHE A 428 -18.67 -5.67 3.29
C PHE A 428 -19.87 -5.69 2.34
N GLU A 429 -19.69 -5.11 1.15
CA GLU A 429 -20.72 -5.06 0.11
C GLU A 429 -20.76 -6.36 -0.71
N ASP A 430 -19.59 -6.91 -1.04
CA ASP A 430 -19.44 -8.15 -1.80
C ASP A 430 -18.33 -9.07 -1.26
N GLU A 431 -18.22 -10.28 -1.82
CA GLU A 431 -17.23 -11.29 -1.43
C GLU A 431 -15.79 -10.87 -1.80
N ALA A 432 -15.61 -10.05 -2.84
CA ALA A 432 -14.30 -9.59 -3.29
C ALA A 432 -13.68 -8.59 -2.30
N ASP A 433 -14.48 -7.65 -1.81
CA ASP A 433 -14.11 -6.70 -0.76
C ASP A 433 -13.82 -7.42 0.56
N TYR A 434 -14.68 -8.37 0.94
CA TYR A 434 -14.43 -9.21 2.11
C TYR A 434 -13.11 -9.97 1.97
N GLN A 435 -12.83 -10.56 0.81
CA GLN A 435 -11.60 -11.30 0.58
C GLN A 435 -10.35 -10.44 0.71
N LYS A 436 -10.35 -9.23 0.12
CA LYS A 436 -9.24 -8.28 0.21
C LYS A 436 -8.96 -7.90 1.67
N PHE A 437 -10.01 -7.64 2.44
CA PHE A 437 -9.86 -7.36 3.87
C PHE A 437 -9.35 -8.59 4.63
N PHE A 438 -9.91 -9.77 4.37
CA PHE A 438 -9.55 -11.01 5.06
C PHE A 438 -8.11 -11.45 4.78
N ALA A 439 -7.59 -11.22 3.57
CA ALA A 439 -6.19 -11.45 3.25
C ALA A 439 -5.26 -10.60 4.14
N LYS A 440 -5.54 -9.28 4.26
CA LYS A 440 -4.80 -8.37 5.16
C LYS A 440 -4.92 -8.79 6.62
N TYR A 441 -6.13 -9.20 7.03
CA TYR A 441 -6.40 -9.71 8.36
C TYR A 441 -5.57 -10.96 8.68
N ARG A 442 -5.49 -11.94 7.77
CA ARG A 442 -4.63 -13.12 7.93
C ARG A 442 -3.16 -12.75 8.03
N THR A 443 -2.67 -11.81 7.22
CA THR A 443 -1.28 -11.34 7.31
C THR A 443 -0.99 -10.75 8.70
N LEU A 444 -1.92 -10.01 9.30
CA LEU A 444 -1.80 -9.50 10.66
C LEU A 444 -1.69 -10.64 11.69
N LEU A 445 -2.57 -11.64 11.61
CA LEU A 445 -2.55 -12.82 12.49
C LEU A 445 -1.22 -13.58 12.41
N ILE A 446 -0.74 -13.84 11.19
CA ILE A 446 0.53 -14.51 10.90
C ILE A 446 1.70 -13.70 11.49
N ARG A 447 1.70 -12.36 11.35
CA ARG A 447 2.71 -11.48 11.95
C ARG A 447 2.71 -11.56 13.49
N SER A 448 1.54 -11.72 14.11
CA SER A 448 1.40 -11.92 15.55
C SER A 448 2.03 -13.24 16.00
N VAL A 449 1.71 -14.36 15.35
CA VAL A 449 2.35 -15.66 15.65
C VAL A 449 3.86 -15.58 15.48
N ASN A 450 4.34 -15.00 14.38
CA ASN A 450 5.77 -14.83 14.15
C ASN A 450 6.46 -14.02 15.25
N SER A 451 5.82 -12.95 15.74
CA SER A 451 6.37 -12.12 16.82
C SER A 451 6.38 -12.86 18.17
N ILE A 452 5.38 -13.70 18.44
CA ILE A 452 5.34 -14.56 19.63
C ILE A 452 6.47 -15.59 19.59
N CYS A 453 6.69 -16.24 18.44
CA CYS A 453 7.78 -17.20 18.27
C CYS A 453 9.17 -16.58 18.50
N CYS A 454 9.37 -15.30 18.12
CA CYS A 454 10.62 -14.59 18.38
C CYS A 454 10.94 -14.37 19.87
N LEU A 455 9.96 -14.54 20.77
CA LEU A 455 10.18 -14.41 22.22
C LEU A 455 10.82 -15.65 22.86
N ASN A 456 11.19 -16.69 22.09
CA ASN A 456 11.81 -17.97 22.48
C ASN A 456 11.09 -18.78 23.58
N ASP A 457 10.80 -18.19 24.75
CA ASP A 457 10.11 -18.78 25.90
C ASP A 457 8.71 -19.34 25.56
N TYR A 458 8.08 -18.82 24.51
CA TYR A 458 6.73 -19.21 24.07
C TYR A 458 6.69 -20.11 22.83
N LEU A 459 7.85 -20.49 22.27
CA LEU A 459 7.88 -21.34 21.08
C LEU A 459 7.30 -22.74 21.37
N SER A 460 7.65 -23.34 22.50
CA SER A 460 7.11 -24.65 22.94
C SER A 460 5.59 -24.65 23.07
N VAL A 461 5.03 -23.59 23.67
CA VAL A 461 3.58 -23.39 23.81
C VAL A 461 2.92 -23.26 22.44
N THR A 462 3.55 -22.53 21.52
CA THR A 462 3.05 -22.31 20.16
C THR A 462 3.02 -23.61 19.35
N ILE A 463 4.05 -24.46 19.48
CA ILE A 463 4.12 -25.79 18.87
C ILE A 463 3.02 -26.71 19.44
N ARG A 464 2.87 -26.74 20.77
CA ARG A 464 1.84 -27.57 21.43
C ARG A 464 0.43 -27.21 20.94
N ILE A 465 0.11 -25.92 20.85
CA ILE A 465 -1.18 -25.44 20.33
C ILE A 465 -1.32 -25.77 18.84
N GLY A 466 -0.24 -25.65 18.06
CA GLY A 466 -0.23 -26.07 16.66
C GLY A 466 -0.62 -27.54 16.49
N PHE A 467 -0.09 -28.43 17.33
CA PHE A 467 -0.45 -29.85 17.30
C PHE A 467 -1.89 -30.11 17.77
N ASP A 468 -2.34 -29.43 18.83
CA ASP A 468 -3.72 -29.54 19.30
C ASP A 468 -4.71 -29.09 18.23
N TYR A 469 -4.34 -28.08 17.42
CA TYR A 469 -5.14 -27.61 16.30
C TYR A 469 -5.14 -28.59 15.12
N ILE A 470 -4.02 -29.25 14.81
CA ILE A 470 -4.00 -30.37 13.84
C ILE A 470 -5.00 -31.45 14.28
N ASP A 471 -4.92 -31.89 15.53
CA ASP A 471 -5.77 -32.96 16.05
C ASP A 471 -7.25 -32.57 16.01
N TYR A 472 -7.57 -31.30 16.28
CA TYR A 472 -8.92 -30.78 16.13
C TYR A 472 -9.41 -30.86 14.67
N CYS A 473 -8.61 -30.37 13.72
CA CYS A 473 -8.97 -30.38 12.30
C CYS A 473 -9.16 -31.82 11.77
N LEU A 474 -8.27 -32.74 12.14
CA LEU A 474 -8.35 -34.15 11.73
C LEU A 474 -9.54 -34.90 12.36
N LYS A 475 -10.05 -34.47 13.52
CA LYS A 475 -11.19 -35.11 14.20
C LYS A 475 -12.54 -34.52 13.82
N THR A 476 -12.62 -33.20 13.64
CA THR A 476 -13.89 -32.47 13.54
C THR A 476 -14.15 -31.82 12.18
N ALA A 477 -13.10 -31.57 11.40
CA ALA A 477 -13.14 -30.74 10.20
C ALA A 477 -12.49 -31.45 8.99
N THR A 478 -12.66 -32.78 8.89
CA THR A 478 -11.97 -33.64 7.91
C THR A 478 -12.19 -33.25 6.44
N ASN A 479 -13.25 -32.51 6.15
CA ASN A 479 -13.60 -32.03 4.80
C ASN A 479 -13.68 -30.50 4.69
N ASP A 480 -13.20 -29.73 5.68
CA ASP A 480 -13.32 -28.27 5.72
C ASP A 480 -12.06 -27.58 5.19
N ILE A 481 -12.11 -27.13 3.94
CA ILE A 481 -10.96 -26.53 3.22
C ILE A 481 -10.37 -25.31 3.97
N PRO A 482 -11.16 -24.33 4.45
CA PRO A 482 -10.63 -23.14 5.13
C PRO A 482 -9.85 -23.47 6.40
N SER A 483 -10.24 -24.53 7.13
CA SER A 483 -9.53 -25.01 8.32
C SER A 483 -8.15 -25.60 7.97
N PHE A 484 -8.07 -26.41 6.90
CA PHE A 484 -6.78 -26.93 6.43
C PHE A 484 -5.86 -25.83 5.90
N GLU A 485 -6.41 -24.83 5.20
CA GLU A 485 -5.64 -23.68 4.76
C GLU A 485 -5.05 -22.90 5.96
N ALA A 486 -5.88 -22.57 6.96
CA ALA A 486 -5.46 -21.91 8.19
C ALA A 486 -4.36 -22.69 8.91
N LEU A 487 -4.51 -24.01 8.98
CA LEU A 487 -3.54 -24.92 9.57
C LEU A 487 -2.17 -24.84 8.87
N THR A 488 -2.16 -24.87 7.53
CA THR A 488 -0.90 -24.77 6.77
C THR A 488 -0.20 -23.44 6.97
N LEU A 489 -0.92 -22.32 6.98
CA LEU A 489 -0.35 -20.99 7.22
C LEU A 489 0.30 -20.88 8.60
N TYR A 490 -0.34 -21.41 9.64
CA TYR A 490 0.20 -21.43 10.99
C TYR A 490 1.52 -22.24 11.07
N TRP A 491 1.53 -23.43 10.45
CA TRP A 491 2.70 -24.31 10.47
C TRP A 491 3.86 -23.84 9.60
N GLN A 492 3.62 -23.08 8.54
CA GLN A 492 4.67 -22.43 7.76
C GLN A 492 5.52 -21.48 8.61
N ILE A 493 4.89 -20.74 9.53
CA ILE A 493 5.60 -19.84 10.44
C ILE A 493 6.45 -20.65 11.43
N LEU A 494 5.88 -21.72 11.99
CA LEU A 494 6.59 -22.60 12.92
C LEU A 494 7.79 -23.27 12.26
N GLU A 495 7.65 -23.80 11.03
CA GLU A 495 8.75 -24.39 10.26
C GLU A 495 9.91 -23.40 10.12
N LYS A 496 9.62 -22.13 9.79
CA LYS A 496 10.64 -21.09 9.63
C LYS A 496 11.48 -20.91 10.90
N HIS A 497 10.85 -20.89 12.08
CA HIS A 497 11.53 -20.76 13.37
C HIS A 497 12.31 -22.02 13.74
N LEU A 498 11.69 -23.20 13.59
CA LEU A 498 12.36 -24.49 13.81
C LEU A 498 13.61 -24.65 12.93
N ARG A 499 13.53 -24.26 11.66
CA ARG A 499 14.66 -24.23 10.73
C ARG A 499 15.78 -23.33 11.21
N SER A 500 15.46 -22.13 11.70
CA SER A 500 16.48 -21.19 12.20
C SER A 500 17.27 -21.74 13.39
N LEU A 501 16.60 -22.48 14.29
CA LEU A 501 17.24 -23.15 15.42
C LEU A 501 18.20 -24.25 14.96
N ILE A 502 17.77 -25.09 14.00
CA ILE A 502 18.61 -26.16 13.42
C ILE A 502 19.89 -25.58 12.77
N ILE A 503 19.83 -24.39 12.17
CA ILE A 503 21.00 -23.74 11.54
C ILE A 503 21.98 -23.23 12.61
N ILE A 504 21.48 -22.53 13.64
CA ILE A 504 22.32 -21.96 14.72
C ILE A 504 23.12 -23.06 15.44
N GLU A 505 22.51 -24.23 15.66
CA GLU A 505 23.21 -25.34 16.31
C GLU A 505 24.34 -25.92 15.45
N LYS A 506 24.17 -25.97 14.12
CA LYS A 506 25.21 -26.45 13.18
C LYS A 506 26.41 -25.53 13.12
N GLU A 507 26.21 -24.21 13.19
CA GLU A 507 27.32 -23.25 13.20
C GLU A 507 28.13 -23.30 14.50
N ASN A 508 27.52 -23.75 15.60
CA ASN A 508 28.15 -23.84 16.92
C ASN A 508 28.85 -25.19 17.21
N SER A 509 28.69 -26.24 16.38
CA SER A 509 29.39 -27.53 16.54
C SER A 509 30.19 -27.94 15.28
N PRO A 510 31.49 -27.65 15.18
CA PRO A 510 32.29 -28.08 14.02
C PRO A 510 32.84 -29.52 14.14
N VAL A 511 32.57 -30.26 15.23
CA VAL A 511 33.19 -31.57 15.47
C VAL A 511 32.18 -32.59 16.02
N GLN A 512 32.06 -33.71 15.31
CA GLN A 512 31.36 -34.97 15.62
C GLN A 512 29.84 -35.04 15.37
N PHE A 513 29.50 -35.84 14.35
CA PHE A 513 28.22 -36.54 14.20
C PHE A 513 27.96 -37.42 15.43
N ASN A 514 27.06 -36.97 16.30
CA ASN A 514 26.24 -37.74 17.26
C ASN A 514 26.11 -36.99 18.59
N THR A 515 25.30 -35.93 18.60
CA THR A 515 24.50 -35.55 19.77
C THR A 515 23.25 -34.86 19.23
N ASN A 516 22.09 -35.32 19.67
CA ASN A 516 20.78 -34.78 19.30
C ASN A 516 20.73 -33.25 19.49
N PRO A 517 19.97 -32.53 18.62
CA PRO A 517 19.74 -31.10 18.75
C PRO A 517 19.11 -30.78 20.13
N LYS A 518 19.28 -29.56 20.65
CA LYS A 518 18.56 -29.06 21.82
C LYS A 518 17.62 -27.97 21.36
N LEU A 519 16.57 -28.38 20.66
CA LEU A 519 15.53 -27.50 20.12
C LEU A 519 14.69 -26.87 21.24
N LEU A 520 14.52 -27.59 22.35
CA LEU A 520 13.61 -27.32 23.47
C LEU A 520 14.19 -27.93 24.77
N SER A 521 13.45 -27.93 25.89
CA SER A 521 13.80 -28.80 27.01
C SER A 521 13.91 -30.26 26.50
N ASN A 522 14.88 -31.04 27.01
CA ASN A 522 15.12 -32.42 26.53
C ASN A 522 13.86 -33.32 26.57
N GLU A 523 12.89 -33.00 27.44
CA GLU A 523 11.63 -33.75 27.56
C GLU A 523 10.60 -33.35 26.49
N ASP A 524 10.45 -32.06 26.19
CA ASP A 524 9.51 -31.56 25.17
C ASP A 524 9.91 -31.99 23.76
N GLU A 525 11.21 -32.03 23.48
CA GLU A 525 11.73 -32.35 22.14
C GLU A 525 11.37 -33.76 21.70
N HIS A 526 11.54 -34.76 22.58
CA HIS A 526 11.19 -36.15 22.27
C HIS A 526 9.69 -36.30 22.01
N VAL A 527 8.86 -35.67 22.85
CA VAL A 527 7.39 -35.73 22.75
C VAL A 527 6.90 -35.10 21.44
N PHE A 528 7.45 -33.93 21.06
CA PHE A 528 7.07 -33.29 19.81
C PHE A 528 7.58 -34.02 18.58
N CYS A 529 8.78 -34.61 18.63
CA CYS A 529 9.28 -35.45 17.53
C CYS A 529 8.39 -36.67 17.32
N GLU A 530 8.05 -37.41 18.39
CA GLU A 530 7.17 -38.57 18.30
C GLU A 530 5.78 -38.20 17.76
N ARG A 531 5.19 -37.10 18.26
CA ARG A 531 3.89 -36.60 17.78
C ARG A 531 3.94 -36.18 16.31
N GLY A 532 4.97 -35.43 15.91
CA GLY A 532 5.18 -35.00 14.54
C GLY A 532 5.36 -36.17 13.58
N GLN A 533 6.20 -37.14 13.94
CA GLN A 533 6.42 -38.37 13.17
C GLN A 533 5.13 -39.19 12.99
N ASN A 534 4.32 -39.35 14.05
CA ASN A 534 3.04 -40.04 13.97
C ASN A 534 2.06 -39.34 13.02
N LEU A 535 1.99 -38.01 13.06
CA LEU A 535 1.16 -37.22 12.15
C LEU A 535 1.63 -37.33 10.69
N ILE A 536 2.94 -37.31 10.44
CA ILE A 536 3.50 -37.54 9.10
C ILE A 536 3.05 -38.91 8.56
N ARG A 537 3.14 -39.98 9.37
CA ARG A 537 2.65 -41.31 8.95
C ARG A 537 1.18 -41.29 8.56
N GLN A 538 0.33 -40.57 9.30
CA GLN A 538 -1.09 -40.42 8.97
C GLN A 538 -1.29 -39.64 7.67
N LEU A 539 -0.62 -38.50 7.50
CA LEU A 539 -0.77 -37.65 6.32
C LEU A 539 -0.27 -38.35 5.03
N LEU A 540 0.75 -39.19 5.11
CA LEU A 540 1.25 -39.98 3.97
C LEU A 540 0.23 -41.02 3.46
N THR A 541 -0.79 -41.37 4.26
CA THR A 541 -1.87 -42.28 3.82
C THR A 541 -2.97 -41.58 3.02
N VAL A 542 -3.02 -40.24 3.06
CA VAL A 542 -3.98 -39.44 2.29
C VAL A 542 -3.58 -39.51 0.82
N ASN A 543 -4.46 -40.04 -0.03
CA ASN A 543 -4.18 -40.26 -1.46
C ASN A 543 -5.07 -39.41 -2.36
N ASP A 544 -4.55 -39.10 -3.55
CA ASP A 544 -5.22 -38.38 -4.65
C ASP A 544 -6.64 -38.91 -5.00
N ASN A 545 -6.93 -40.19 -4.74
CA ASN A 545 -8.16 -40.84 -5.18
C ASN A 545 -9.31 -40.79 -4.15
N ASN A 546 -9.05 -40.42 -2.89
CA ASN A 546 -10.00 -40.61 -1.79
C ASN A 546 -10.53 -39.30 -1.16
N SER A 547 -10.13 -38.11 -1.64
CA SER A 547 -10.52 -36.84 -1.00
C SER A 547 -10.46 -35.63 -1.95
N ASN A 548 -11.04 -34.51 -1.49
CA ASN A 548 -10.98 -33.21 -2.13
C ASN A 548 -9.51 -32.82 -2.44
N ILE A 549 -9.22 -32.56 -3.72
CA ILE A 549 -7.86 -32.29 -4.23
C ILE A 549 -7.19 -31.07 -3.56
N GLU A 550 -7.98 -30.14 -3.02
CA GLU A 550 -7.49 -29.01 -2.25
C GLU A 550 -6.94 -29.44 -0.89
N ILE A 551 -7.66 -30.29 -0.16
CA ILE A 551 -7.22 -30.85 1.12
C ILE A 551 -5.94 -31.67 0.92
N TYR A 552 -5.88 -32.45 -0.16
CA TYR A 552 -4.66 -33.14 -0.54
C TYR A 552 -3.49 -32.17 -0.80
N SER A 553 -3.72 -31.07 -1.51
CA SER A 553 -2.68 -30.07 -1.73
C SER A 553 -2.16 -29.45 -0.42
N TYR A 554 -3.05 -29.17 0.54
CA TYR A 554 -2.67 -28.66 1.86
C TYR A 554 -1.97 -29.72 2.71
N SER A 555 -2.34 -31.01 2.60
CA SER A 555 -1.63 -32.08 3.30
C SER A 555 -0.19 -32.23 2.82
N LEU A 556 0.07 -32.07 1.51
CA LEU A 556 1.46 -32.04 0.98
C LEU A 556 2.28 -30.92 1.62
N ARG A 557 1.70 -29.71 1.71
CA ARG A 557 2.37 -28.58 2.36
C ARG A 557 2.60 -28.85 3.85
N LEU A 558 1.61 -29.37 4.56
CA LEU A 558 1.72 -29.69 5.99
C LEU A 558 2.82 -30.73 6.27
N ILE A 559 2.91 -31.78 5.44
CA ILE A 559 4.00 -32.77 5.54
C ILE A 559 5.37 -32.10 5.46
N THR A 560 5.56 -31.16 4.53
CA THR A 560 6.83 -30.43 4.41
C THR A 560 7.11 -29.50 5.60
N CYS A 561 6.08 -28.86 6.17
CA CYS A 561 6.23 -28.03 7.36
C CYS A 561 6.59 -28.83 8.62
N LEU A 562 6.14 -30.10 8.71
CA LEU A 562 6.45 -31.01 9.82
C LEU A 562 7.79 -31.74 9.67
N TYR A 563 8.48 -31.58 8.54
CA TYR A 563 9.77 -32.22 8.26
C TYR A 563 10.83 -32.06 9.37
N PRO A 564 10.96 -30.91 10.09
CA PRO A 564 11.89 -30.77 11.21
C PRO A 564 11.84 -31.90 12.25
N PHE A 565 10.65 -32.44 12.53
CA PHE A 565 10.43 -33.49 13.52
C PHE A 565 10.91 -34.88 13.09
N THR A 566 11.29 -35.06 11.83
CA THR A 566 11.91 -36.30 11.34
C THR A 566 13.38 -36.41 11.72
N CYS A 567 14.01 -35.31 12.18
CA CYS A 567 15.44 -35.23 12.47
C CYS A 567 16.36 -35.69 11.33
N GLY A 568 15.86 -35.72 10.08
CA GLY A 568 16.60 -36.22 8.92
C GLY A 568 16.71 -37.75 8.85
N GLU A 569 15.83 -38.49 9.54
CA GLU A 569 15.76 -39.95 9.43
C GLU A 569 15.50 -40.40 7.98
N LYS A 570 16.31 -41.36 7.51
CA LYS A 570 16.30 -41.79 6.09
C LYS A 570 14.95 -42.35 5.65
N GLN A 571 14.29 -43.15 6.49
CA GLN A 571 13.02 -43.80 6.16
C GLN A 571 11.90 -42.78 5.92
N PHE A 572 11.74 -41.81 6.83
CA PHE A 572 10.78 -40.73 6.67
C PHE A 572 11.08 -39.87 5.44
N THR A 573 12.35 -39.50 5.25
CA THR A 573 12.77 -38.71 4.10
C THR A 573 12.42 -39.41 2.79
N GLN A 574 12.68 -40.71 2.67
CA GLN A 574 12.34 -41.50 1.50
C GLN A 574 10.84 -41.49 1.22
N HIS A 575 9.99 -41.80 2.21
CA HIS A 575 8.54 -41.86 2.02
C HIS A 575 7.92 -40.50 1.67
N ILE A 576 8.42 -39.41 2.26
CA ILE A 576 7.98 -38.05 1.94
C ILE A 576 8.33 -37.71 0.48
N LEU A 577 9.56 -38.02 0.05
CA LEU A 577 9.99 -37.79 -1.33
C LEU A 577 9.19 -38.62 -2.33
N GLU A 578 8.98 -39.91 -2.06
CA GLU A 578 8.15 -40.78 -2.91
C GLU A 578 6.73 -40.23 -3.06
N HIS A 579 6.13 -39.76 -1.96
CA HIS A 579 4.79 -39.19 -1.97
C HIS A 579 4.72 -37.87 -2.76
N LEU A 580 5.63 -36.93 -2.53
CA LEU A 580 5.71 -35.67 -3.27
C LEU A 580 5.99 -35.88 -4.76
N PHE A 581 6.92 -36.76 -5.08
CA PHE A 581 7.30 -37.06 -6.46
C PHE A 581 6.15 -37.71 -7.22
N ARG A 582 5.45 -38.66 -6.61
CA ARG A 582 4.21 -39.23 -7.15
C ARG A 582 3.16 -38.16 -7.40
N SER A 583 2.92 -37.27 -6.44
CA SER A 583 1.94 -36.18 -6.55
C SER A 583 2.18 -35.29 -7.78
N ILE A 584 3.45 -34.95 -8.03
CA ILE A 584 3.87 -34.05 -9.12
C ILE A 584 3.84 -34.77 -10.47
N THR A 585 4.19 -36.06 -10.51
CA THR A 585 4.26 -36.84 -11.76
C THR A 585 2.91 -37.44 -12.21
N THR A 586 1.88 -37.42 -11.36
CA THR A 586 0.52 -37.80 -11.75
C THR A 586 -0.02 -36.86 -12.83
N GLU A 587 -0.47 -37.41 -13.96
CA GLU A 587 -1.17 -36.65 -15.00
C GLU A 587 -2.53 -36.15 -14.53
N ARG A 588 -2.80 -34.86 -14.72
CA ARG A 588 -4.07 -34.25 -14.32
C ARG A 588 -4.64 -33.46 -15.48
N GLN A 589 -5.78 -33.92 -16.01
CA GLN A 589 -6.53 -33.19 -17.04
C GLN A 589 -7.37 -32.11 -16.35
N THR A 590 -6.93 -30.84 -16.40
CA THR A 590 -7.77 -29.74 -15.94
C THR A 590 -8.70 -29.28 -17.07
N LEU A 591 -9.96 -29.72 -17.02
CA LEU A 591 -11.02 -29.21 -17.91
C LEU A 591 -11.44 -27.78 -17.54
N LYS A 592 -11.20 -27.35 -16.30
CA LYS A 592 -11.45 -25.98 -15.82
C LYS A 592 -10.26 -25.05 -16.11
N ILE A 593 -10.53 -23.75 -16.21
CA ILE A 593 -9.50 -22.68 -16.37
C ILE A 593 -8.74 -22.49 -15.04
N THR A 594 -9.30 -22.92 -13.92
CA THR A 594 -8.73 -22.78 -12.59
C THR A 594 -7.39 -23.52 -12.44
N PRO A 595 -6.37 -22.90 -11.81
CA PRO A 595 -5.09 -23.54 -11.54
C PRO A 595 -5.29 -24.73 -10.61
N ASN A 596 -4.62 -25.84 -10.92
CA ASN A 596 -4.67 -27.06 -10.12
C ASN A 596 -4.24 -26.75 -8.68
N PRO A 597 -5.00 -27.11 -7.63
CA PRO A 597 -4.61 -26.82 -6.24
C PRO A 597 -3.23 -27.34 -5.86
N VAL A 598 -2.81 -28.47 -6.43
CA VAL A 598 -1.44 -28.99 -6.24
C VAL A 598 -0.39 -28.12 -6.93
N GLN A 599 -0.70 -27.42 -8.02
CA GLN A 599 0.20 -26.41 -8.58
C GLN A 599 0.48 -25.30 -7.57
N LYS A 600 -0.56 -24.81 -6.88
CA LYS A 600 -0.41 -23.76 -5.84
C LYS A 600 0.51 -24.21 -4.70
N GLN A 601 0.45 -25.49 -4.32
CA GLN A 601 1.26 -26.04 -3.22
C GLN A 601 2.57 -26.69 -3.68
N SER A 602 2.81 -26.86 -4.98
CA SER A 602 3.98 -27.55 -5.53
C SER A 602 5.34 -26.94 -5.13
N GLY A 603 5.34 -25.65 -4.78
CA GLY A 603 6.50 -24.96 -4.22
C GLY A 603 7.01 -25.60 -2.92
N CYS A 604 6.18 -26.35 -2.19
CA CYS A 604 6.60 -27.02 -0.97
C CYS A 604 7.78 -27.99 -1.18
N PHE A 605 7.87 -28.62 -2.35
CA PHE A 605 8.99 -29.51 -2.66
C PHE A 605 10.28 -28.73 -2.96
N ILE A 606 10.16 -27.56 -3.60
CA ILE A 606 11.28 -26.63 -3.79
C ILE A 606 11.77 -26.13 -2.44
N ASP A 607 10.87 -25.70 -1.56
CA ASP A 607 11.19 -25.21 -0.21
C ASP A 607 11.88 -26.30 0.62
N LEU A 608 11.37 -27.54 0.56
CA LEU A 608 11.99 -28.69 1.21
C LEU A 608 13.43 -28.91 0.73
N CYS A 609 13.67 -28.83 -0.59
CA CYS A 609 15.01 -28.97 -1.17
C CYS A 609 15.94 -27.80 -0.81
N LEU A 610 15.43 -26.56 -0.79
CA LEU A 610 16.20 -25.36 -0.42
C LEU A 610 16.61 -25.41 1.07
N ASN A 611 15.69 -25.80 1.95
CA ASN A 611 15.87 -25.73 3.40
C ASN A 611 16.62 -26.96 3.95
N TYR A 612 16.36 -28.14 3.39
CA TYR A 612 16.83 -29.43 3.92
C TYR A 612 17.61 -30.27 2.91
N GLY A 613 18.11 -29.66 1.83
CA GLY A 613 18.76 -30.37 0.71
C GLY A 613 19.92 -31.27 1.12
N HIS A 614 20.65 -30.97 2.19
CA HIS A 614 21.72 -31.81 2.72
C HIS A 614 21.25 -33.19 3.24
N TYR A 615 20.03 -33.30 3.78
CA TYR A 615 19.46 -34.60 4.17
C TYR A 615 18.94 -35.37 2.93
N ILE A 616 18.42 -34.64 1.95
CA ILE A 616 17.79 -35.20 0.74
C ILE A 616 18.83 -35.64 -0.30
N PHE A 617 20.01 -35.04 -0.28
CA PHE A 617 21.07 -35.22 -1.27
C PHE A 617 21.44 -36.68 -1.53
N CYS A 618 21.31 -37.57 -0.54
CA CYS A 618 21.57 -39.00 -0.72
C CYS A 618 20.66 -39.68 -1.75
N TYR A 619 19.48 -39.13 -2.05
CA TYR A 619 18.53 -39.61 -3.06
C TYR A 619 18.71 -38.95 -4.44
N PHE A 620 19.73 -38.10 -4.63
CA PHE A 620 19.93 -37.35 -5.87
C PHE A 620 20.00 -38.26 -7.10
N ASN A 621 20.77 -39.36 -7.05
CA ASN A 621 20.97 -40.24 -8.20
C ASN A 621 19.66 -40.87 -8.69
N ASP A 622 18.79 -41.27 -7.76
CA ASP A 622 17.49 -41.88 -8.10
C ASP A 622 16.56 -40.84 -8.73
N LEU A 623 16.46 -39.65 -8.10
CA LEU A 623 15.65 -38.55 -8.63
C LEU A 623 16.15 -38.07 -10.01
N PHE A 624 17.46 -38.00 -10.19
CA PHE A 624 18.10 -37.60 -11.44
C PHE A 624 17.80 -38.60 -12.56
N LYS A 625 17.93 -39.91 -12.27
CA LYS A 625 17.63 -40.97 -13.23
C LYS A 625 16.18 -40.90 -13.72
N VAL A 626 15.22 -40.86 -12.78
CA VAL A 626 13.79 -40.83 -13.12
C VAL A 626 13.44 -39.56 -13.91
N THR A 627 13.97 -38.41 -13.52
CA THR A 627 13.67 -37.17 -14.25
C THR A 627 14.29 -37.16 -15.65
N ASN A 628 15.50 -37.70 -15.82
CA ASN A 628 16.12 -37.82 -17.15
C ASN A 628 15.33 -38.78 -18.06
N GLU A 629 14.86 -39.92 -17.52
CA GLU A 629 13.96 -40.84 -18.25
C GLU A 629 12.67 -40.14 -18.69
N LEU A 630 12.05 -39.35 -17.81
CA LEU A 630 10.86 -38.56 -18.16
C LEU A 630 11.17 -37.54 -19.27
N VAL A 631 12.30 -36.82 -19.21
CA VAL A 631 12.69 -35.85 -20.25
C VAL A 631 12.89 -36.54 -21.60
N GLN A 632 13.52 -37.72 -21.61
CA GLN A 632 13.70 -38.50 -22.83
C GLN A 632 12.37 -39.01 -23.40
N GLN A 633 11.45 -39.46 -22.54
CA GLN A 633 10.10 -39.88 -22.96
C GLN A 633 9.30 -38.72 -23.56
N ALA A 634 9.44 -37.51 -23.02
CA ALA A 634 8.81 -36.31 -23.57
C ALA A 634 9.35 -35.95 -24.97
N ASN A 635 10.64 -36.17 -25.22
CA ASN A 635 11.25 -35.99 -26.55
C ASN A 635 10.77 -37.05 -27.56
N GLN A 636 10.57 -38.30 -27.11
CA GLN A 636 10.18 -39.44 -27.95
C GLN A 636 8.67 -39.51 -28.28
N ASN A 637 7.90 -38.44 -28.04
CA ASN A 637 6.47 -38.34 -28.34
C ASN A 637 5.59 -39.44 -27.69
N GLN A 638 6.04 -40.05 -26.59
CA GLN A 638 5.21 -40.99 -25.81
C GLN A 638 4.19 -40.20 -24.98
N GLN A 639 3.04 -40.81 -24.67
CA GLN A 639 1.80 -40.19 -24.17
C GLN A 639 1.88 -39.43 -22.82
N LEU A 640 3.06 -39.12 -22.29
CA LEU A 640 3.23 -38.36 -21.06
C LEU A 640 2.87 -36.88 -21.22
N ARG A 641 1.77 -36.45 -20.58
CA ARG A 641 1.24 -35.08 -20.62
C ARG A 641 1.50 -34.34 -19.30
N LEU A 642 2.76 -34.21 -18.90
CA LEU A 642 3.14 -33.30 -17.83
C LEU A 642 3.07 -31.83 -18.30
N SER A 643 2.54 -30.96 -17.46
CA SER A 643 2.41 -29.53 -17.69
C SER A 643 3.72 -28.78 -17.37
N GLY A 644 3.87 -27.55 -17.89
CA GLY A 644 5.10 -26.77 -17.74
C GLY A 644 5.51 -26.48 -16.29
N TRP A 645 4.55 -26.34 -15.37
CA TRP A 645 4.87 -26.14 -13.95
C TRP A 645 5.41 -27.42 -13.30
N GLN A 646 4.87 -28.61 -13.63
CA GLN A 646 5.36 -29.89 -13.11
C GLN A 646 6.82 -30.09 -13.48
N TRP A 647 7.16 -29.80 -14.74
CA TRP A 647 8.53 -29.83 -15.22
C TRP A 647 9.44 -28.82 -14.52
N SER A 648 8.99 -27.57 -14.37
CA SER A 648 9.73 -26.53 -13.64
C SER A 648 10.05 -27.00 -12.22
N THR A 649 9.06 -27.49 -11.47
CA THR A 649 9.26 -27.94 -10.08
C THR A 649 10.28 -29.09 -9.99
N LEU A 650 10.15 -30.14 -10.82
CA LEU A 650 11.06 -31.28 -10.79
C LEU A 650 12.51 -30.88 -11.09
N VAL A 651 12.70 -30.07 -12.14
CA VAL A 651 14.03 -29.64 -12.58
C VAL A 651 14.64 -28.64 -11.60
N GLU A 652 13.84 -27.73 -11.02
CA GLU A 652 14.32 -26.82 -9.98
C GLU A 652 14.80 -27.57 -8.74
N CYS A 653 14.02 -28.53 -8.25
CA CYS A 653 14.41 -29.38 -7.12
C CYS A 653 15.72 -30.11 -7.38
N LEU A 654 15.87 -30.73 -8.55
CA LEU A 654 17.12 -31.39 -8.95
C LEU A 654 18.30 -30.42 -9.00
N THR A 655 18.10 -29.23 -9.56
CA THR A 655 19.16 -28.24 -9.71
C THR A 655 19.59 -27.69 -8.34
N ILE A 656 18.64 -27.48 -7.43
CA ILE A 656 18.93 -27.09 -6.04
C ILE A 656 19.78 -28.16 -5.36
N LEU A 657 19.41 -29.44 -5.49
CA LEU A 657 20.18 -30.55 -4.93
C LEU A 657 21.57 -30.68 -5.58
N LEU A 658 21.68 -30.37 -6.88
CA LEU A 658 22.95 -30.38 -7.61
C LEU A 658 23.95 -29.37 -7.03
N ASN A 659 23.49 -28.24 -6.48
CA ASN A 659 24.36 -27.25 -5.84
C ASN A 659 25.10 -27.80 -4.60
N HIS A 660 24.63 -28.90 -3.98
CA HIS A 660 25.33 -29.54 -2.87
C HIS A 660 26.59 -30.33 -3.30
N PHE A 661 26.78 -30.60 -4.59
CA PHE A 661 28.05 -31.15 -5.08
C PHE A 661 29.16 -30.09 -5.00
N ASN A 662 30.15 -30.27 -4.12
CA ASN A 662 31.30 -29.35 -4.03
C ASN A 662 32.36 -29.58 -5.14
N ASN A 663 31.97 -30.01 -6.34
CA ASN A 663 32.88 -30.31 -7.46
C ASN A 663 32.35 -29.78 -8.80
N TYR A 664 33.07 -28.81 -9.37
CA TYR A 664 32.73 -28.15 -10.63
C TYR A 664 32.58 -29.13 -11.80
N GLN A 665 33.53 -30.06 -11.96
CA GLN A 665 33.54 -31.00 -13.09
C GLN A 665 32.32 -31.93 -13.03
N GLN A 666 32.00 -32.44 -11.85
CA GLN A 666 30.86 -33.33 -11.66
C GLN A 666 29.54 -32.61 -11.90
N GLN A 667 29.39 -31.40 -11.37
CA GLN A 667 28.20 -30.56 -11.63
C GLN A 667 28.04 -30.27 -13.13
N SER A 668 29.13 -29.89 -13.81
CA SER A 668 29.08 -29.54 -15.22
C SER A 668 28.68 -30.72 -16.13
N ILE A 669 29.16 -31.94 -15.83
CA ILE A 669 28.77 -33.16 -16.55
C ILE A 669 27.27 -33.46 -16.35
N LEU A 670 26.79 -33.41 -15.11
CA LEU A 670 25.39 -33.71 -14.79
C LEU A 670 24.42 -32.68 -15.40
N ILE A 671 24.78 -31.39 -15.36
CA ILE A 671 24.00 -30.34 -16.03
C ILE A 671 24.00 -30.58 -17.55
N SER A 672 25.15 -30.90 -18.14
CA SER A 672 25.26 -31.17 -19.58
C SER A 672 24.36 -32.33 -20.02
N GLN A 673 24.24 -33.38 -19.20
CA GLN A 673 23.33 -34.50 -19.46
C GLN A 673 21.85 -34.09 -19.46
N LEU A 674 21.43 -33.22 -18.55
CA LEU A 674 20.05 -32.70 -18.51
C LEU A 674 19.72 -31.77 -19.68
N VAL A 675 20.72 -31.02 -20.15
CA VAL A 675 20.56 -30.01 -21.22
C VAL A 675 20.64 -30.64 -22.62
N GLN A 676 21.34 -31.77 -22.78
CA GLN A 676 21.60 -32.42 -24.07
C GLN A 676 20.34 -32.68 -24.95
N PRO A 677 19.21 -33.19 -24.43
CA PRO A 677 18.02 -33.43 -25.26
C PRO A 677 17.49 -32.17 -25.94
N PHE A 678 17.68 -31.02 -25.30
CA PHE A 678 17.24 -29.72 -25.82
C PHE A 678 18.26 -29.11 -26.77
N THR A 679 19.56 -29.40 -26.61
CA THR A 679 20.59 -28.86 -27.51
C THR A 679 20.42 -29.36 -28.93
N GLU A 680 20.11 -30.64 -29.08
CA GLU A 680 19.92 -31.25 -30.40
C GLU A 680 18.67 -30.66 -31.07
N PHE A 681 17.56 -30.57 -30.32
CA PHE A 681 16.32 -29.96 -30.80
C PHE A 681 16.48 -28.47 -31.18
N LEU A 682 17.11 -27.66 -30.33
CA LEU A 682 17.31 -26.24 -30.59
C LEU A 682 18.29 -25.98 -31.75
N SER A 683 19.27 -26.87 -31.95
CA SER A 683 20.15 -26.79 -33.12
C SER A 683 19.38 -27.05 -34.43
N ALA A 684 18.46 -28.02 -34.44
CA ALA A 684 17.59 -28.28 -35.58
C ALA A 684 16.62 -27.11 -35.84
N PHE A 685 16.09 -26.49 -34.77
CA PHE A 685 15.31 -25.27 -34.87
C PHE A 685 16.11 -24.13 -35.53
N ASN A 686 17.36 -23.91 -35.10
CA ASN A 686 18.18 -22.82 -35.66
C ASN A 686 18.46 -22.98 -37.16
N ASN A 687 18.52 -24.22 -37.64
CA ASN A 687 18.71 -24.54 -39.06
C ASN A 687 17.44 -24.44 -39.90
N THR A 688 16.25 -24.37 -39.29
CA THR A 688 14.95 -24.34 -39.98
C THR A 688 14.29 -22.97 -39.93
N VAL A 689 14.46 -22.24 -38.83
CA VAL A 689 13.83 -20.93 -38.61
C VAL A 689 14.85 -19.81 -38.82
N HIS A 690 14.71 -19.09 -39.93
CA HIS A 690 15.58 -17.96 -40.28
C HIS A 690 14.88 -16.59 -40.17
N ASP A 691 13.56 -16.55 -40.29
CA ASP A 691 12.74 -15.35 -40.25
C ASP A 691 11.46 -15.54 -39.41
N VAL A 692 10.69 -14.46 -39.28
CA VAL A 692 9.45 -14.42 -38.49
C VAL A 692 8.37 -15.33 -39.09
N GLN A 693 8.28 -15.42 -40.43
CA GLN A 693 7.30 -16.27 -41.09
C GLN A 693 7.58 -17.76 -40.86
N ALA A 694 8.84 -18.19 -40.99
CA ALA A 694 9.26 -19.54 -40.67
C ALA A 694 9.03 -19.86 -39.19
N PHE A 695 9.19 -18.88 -38.30
CA PHE A 695 8.93 -19.06 -36.87
C PHE A 695 7.44 -19.33 -36.56
N VAL A 696 6.54 -18.53 -37.14
CA VAL A 696 5.09 -18.66 -36.97
C VAL A 696 4.57 -19.97 -37.59
N ASN A 697 5.12 -20.36 -38.75
CA ASN A 697 4.90 -21.67 -39.36
C ASN A 697 5.37 -22.82 -38.47
N TYR A 698 6.57 -22.71 -37.91
CA TYR A 698 7.18 -23.76 -37.08
C TYR A 698 6.38 -24.01 -35.80
N ILE A 699 5.86 -22.95 -35.17
CA ILE A 699 4.98 -23.07 -34.00
C ILE A 699 3.58 -23.60 -34.41
N GLY A 700 3.15 -23.34 -35.64
CA GLY A 700 1.86 -23.79 -36.17
C GLY A 700 0.73 -22.76 -36.04
N PHE A 701 1.07 -21.48 -35.96
CA PHE A 701 0.10 -20.37 -35.87
C PHE A 701 -0.52 -19.97 -37.23
N ASP A 702 -0.05 -20.54 -38.34
CA ASP A 702 -0.54 -20.24 -39.70
C ASP A 702 -1.85 -20.97 -40.07
N SER A 703 -2.32 -21.93 -39.28
CA SER A 703 -3.54 -22.70 -39.61
C SER A 703 -4.84 -22.01 -39.15
N MET A 704 -5.80 -21.83 -40.06
CA MET A 704 -7.12 -21.19 -39.81
C MET A 704 -7.98 -21.86 -38.72
N ARG A 705 -7.56 -23.02 -38.19
CA ARG A 705 -8.12 -23.67 -37.01
C ARG A 705 -6.96 -23.88 -36.05
N ILE A 706 -7.16 -23.58 -34.77
CA ILE A 706 -6.29 -24.10 -33.70
C ILE A 706 -6.51 -25.62 -33.68
N ALA A 707 -5.88 -26.32 -34.63
CA ALA A 707 -5.79 -27.76 -34.61
C ALA A 707 -4.95 -28.17 -33.39
N ALA A 708 -5.07 -29.45 -32.99
CA ALA A 708 -4.36 -30.01 -31.84
C ALA A 708 -2.91 -29.48 -31.75
N VAL A 709 -2.61 -28.79 -30.64
CA VAL A 709 -1.30 -28.19 -30.34
C VAL A 709 -0.18 -29.13 -30.79
N SER A 710 0.66 -28.66 -31.71
CA SER A 710 1.75 -29.45 -32.28
C SER A 710 2.73 -29.90 -31.19
N ASN A 711 3.26 -31.12 -31.31
CA ASN A 711 4.27 -31.59 -30.36
C ASN A 711 5.55 -30.72 -30.42
N THR A 712 5.86 -30.15 -31.59
CA THR A 712 6.97 -29.20 -31.78
C THR A 712 6.78 -27.93 -30.94
N GLN A 713 5.58 -27.33 -30.96
CA GLN A 713 5.26 -26.17 -30.11
C GLN A 713 5.40 -26.51 -28.62
N ARG A 714 4.83 -27.64 -28.19
CA ARG A 714 4.88 -28.07 -26.78
C ARG A 714 6.31 -28.27 -26.31
N PHE A 715 7.11 -28.99 -27.09
CA PHE A 715 8.50 -29.29 -26.74
C PHE A 715 9.38 -28.04 -26.78
N LEU A 716 9.16 -27.11 -27.72
CA LEU A 716 9.84 -25.82 -27.74
C LEU A 716 9.53 -25.00 -26.48
N PHE A 717 8.26 -24.89 -26.11
CA PHE A 717 7.87 -24.14 -24.91
C PHE A 717 8.47 -24.80 -23.66
N LEU A 718 8.36 -26.12 -23.56
CA LEU A 718 8.96 -26.89 -22.49
C LEU A 718 10.48 -26.67 -22.38
N SER A 719 11.20 -26.65 -23.51
CA SER A 719 12.65 -26.47 -23.55
C SER A 719 13.07 -25.15 -22.91
N VAL A 720 12.38 -24.04 -23.21
CA VAL A 720 12.67 -22.73 -22.60
C VAL A 720 12.36 -22.74 -21.10
N HIS A 721 11.24 -23.32 -20.69
CA HIS A 721 10.89 -23.42 -19.28
C HIS A 721 11.94 -24.21 -18.47
N ILE A 722 12.38 -25.37 -18.98
CA ILE A 722 13.38 -26.22 -18.32
C ILE A 722 14.74 -25.52 -18.30
N LEU A 723 15.21 -25.00 -19.44
CA LEU A 723 16.50 -24.30 -19.50
C LEU A 723 16.54 -23.07 -18.59
N CYS A 724 15.42 -22.35 -18.47
CA CYS A 724 15.26 -21.24 -17.54
C CYS A 724 15.31 -21.72 -16.08
N ALA A 725 14.59 -22.80 -15.75
CA ALA A 725 14.53 -23.36 -14.41
C ALA A 725 15.91 -23.80 -13.90
N ILE A 726 16.69 -24.50 -14.74
CA ILE A 726 18.07 -24.91 -14.42
C ILE A 726 18.93 -23.68 -14.14
N LEU A 727 19.05 -22.77 -15.12
CA LEU A 727 20.00 -21.67 -15.01
C LEU A 727 19.67 -20.70 -13.86
N ARG A 728 18.38 -20.53 -13.53
CA ARG A 728 17.92 -19.69 -12.42
C ARG A 728 18.29 -20.25 -11.04
N ARG A 729 18.42 -21.57 -10.89
CA ARG A 729 18.64 -22.25 -9.59
C ARG A 729 20.09 -22.61 -9.28
N ILE A 730 21.00 -22.51 -10.25
CA ILE A 730 22.42 -22.77 -10.03
C ILE A 730 22.99 -21.73 -9.06
N GLN A 731 23.68 -22.20 -8.03
CA GLN A 731 24.38 -21.37 -7.05
C GLN A 731 25.89 -21.44 -7.26
N LEU A 732 26.53 -20.27 -7.31
CA LEU A 732 27.98 -20.16 -7.34
C LEU A 732 28.54 -20.32 -5.91
N PRO A 733 29.55 -21.17 -5.67
CA PRO A 733 30.16 -21.30 -4.35
C PRO A 733 30.79 -19.99 -3.85
N ASN A 734 30.77 -19.77 -2.52
CA ASN A 734 31.41 -18.61 -1.90
C ASN A 734 32.93 -18.59 -2.18
N GLU A 735 33.45 -17.43 -2.61
CA GLU A 735 34.80 -17.19 -3.15
C GLU A 735 35.99 -17.61 -2.25
N LYS A 736 35.77 -18.03 -1.00
CA LYS A 736 36.86 -18.31 -0.04
C LYS A 736 37.14 -19.80 0.17
N SER A 737 36.26 -20.73 -0.23
CA SER A 737 36.36 -22.14 0.18
C SER A 737 36.68 -23.15 -0.93
N ASN A 738 36.45 -22.84 -2.22
CA ASN A 738 36.54 -23.82 -3.30
C ASN A 738 37.41 -23.35 -4.50
N VAL A 739 38.71 -23.65 -4.45
CA VAL A 739 39.70 -23.34 -5.52
C VAL A 739 39.30 -23.91 -6.90
N GLY A 740 38.58 -25.03 -6.94
CA GLY A 740 38.17 -25.70 -8.18
C GLY A 740 37.14 -24.95 -9.04
N TYR A 741 36.55 -23.85 -8.54
CA TYR A 741 35.59 -23.02 -9.27
C TYR A 741 36.19 -21.68 -9.70
N GLN A 742 37.48 -21.46 -9.50
CA GLN A 742 38.11 -20.17 -9.70
C GLN A 742 39.04 -20.17 -10.91
N ILE A 743 38.93 -19.11 -11.71
CA ILE A 743 39.89 -18.80 -12.76
C ILE A 743 40.29 -17.33 -12.65
N THR A 744 41.58 -17.03 -12.84
CA THR A 744 42.04 -15.64 -12.88
C THR A 744 42.27 -15.26 -14.33
N ILE A 745 41.59 -14.20 -14.78
CA ILE A 745 41.75 -13.65 -16.12
C ILE A 745 42.01 -12.16 -15.96
N LYS A 746 43.12 -11.67 -16.56
CA LYS A 746 43.53 -10.25 -16.53
C LYS A 746 43.48 -9.63 -15.13
N ASP A 747 44.10 -10.31 -14.16
CA ASP A 747 44.19 -9.89 -12.75
C ASP A 747 42.84 -9.79 -11.98
N GLU A 748 41.71 -10.21 -12.58
CA GLU A 748 40.44 -10.42 -11.87
C GLU A 748 40.15 -11.91 -11.64
N LEU A 749 39.66 -12.22 -10.45
CA LEU A 749 39.22 -13.56 -10.05
C LEU A 749 37.75 -13.77 -10.46
N PHE A 750 37.50 -14.77 -11.30
CA PHE A 750 36.16 -15.18 -11.70
C PHE A 750 35.76 -16.48 -11.01
N THR A 751 34.49 -16.55 -10.63
CA THR A 751 33.82 -17.79 -10.22
C THR A 751 33.12 -18.42 -11.43
N LEU A 752 33.57 -19.60 -11.84
CA LEU A 752 33.05 -20.33 -12.99
C LEU A 752 31.65 -20.89 -12.70
N ASN A 753 30.73 -20.67 -13.63
CA ASN A 753 29.41 -21.27 -13.59
C ASN A 753 29.47 -22.70 -14.18
N PRO A 754 29.08 -23.75 -13.44
CA PRO A 754 29.06 -25.14 -13.93
C PRO A 754 28.21 -25.35 -15.19
N ALA A 755 27.20 -24.51 -15.42
CA ALA A 755 26.37 -24.53 -16.63
C ALA A 755 27.04 -23.89 -17.85
N SER A 756 28.09 -23.08 -17.69
CA SER A 756 28.74 -22.37 -18.81
C SER A 756 29.07 -23.28 -20.01
N PRO A 757 29.70 -24.47 -19.85
CA PRO A 757 30.15 -25.27 -20.99
C PRO A 757 29.01 -25.75 -21.91
N CYS A 758 27.82 -26.01 -21.37
CA CYS A 758 26.68 -26.45 -22.16
C CYS A 758 25.84 -25.28 -22.67
N TYR A 759 25.62 -24.25 -21.86
CA TYR A 759 24.78 -23.10 -22.23
C TYR A 759 25.43 -22.16 -23.24
N ILE A 760 26.75 -21.97 -23.19
CA ILE A 760 27.43 -21.00 -24.07
C ILE A 760 27.20 -21.28 -25.56
N ARG A 761 27.06 -22.56 -25.93
CA ARG A 761 26.74 -23.00 -27.29
C ARG A 761 25.29 -22.69 -27.70
N LEU A 762 24.40 -22.57 -26.73
CA LEU A 762 22.98 -22.26 -26.94
C LEU A 762 22.69 -20.76 -26.94
N VAL A 763 23.53 -19.94 -26.29
CA VAL A 763 23.33 -18.49 -26.15
C VAL A 763 22.94 -17.81 -27.48
N PRO A 764 23.65 -18.01 -28.61
CA PRO A 764 23.26 -17.36 -29.87
C PRO A 764 21.86 -17.76 -30.36
N ILE A 765 21.45 -19.01 -30.12
CA ILE A 765 20.12 -19.53 -30.49
C ILE A 765 19.05 -18.92 -29.58
N LEU A 766 19.30 -18.87 -28.26
CA LEU A 766 18.38 -18.29 -27.27
C LEU A 766 18.20 -16.78 -27.47
N PHE A 767 19.25 -16.08 -27.86
CA PHE A 767 19.21 -14.65 -28.14
C PHE A 767 18.43 -14.36 -29.42
N LYS A 768 18.71 -15.12 -30.50
CA LYS A 768 17.89 -15.09 -31.73
C LYS A 768 16.42 -15.41 -31.43
N PHE A 769 16.17 -16.31 -30.49
CA PHE A 769 14.82 -16.65 -30.06
C PHE A 769 14.07 -15.44 -29.49
N LEU A 770 14.71 -14.67 -28.61
CA LEU A 770 14.13 -13.46 -28.05
C LEU A 770 13.87 -12.40 -29.14
N VAL A 771 14.79 -12.22 -30.08
CA VAL A 771 14.62 -11.30 -31.22
C VAL A 771 13.40 -11.68 -32.07
N LEU A 772 13.22 -12.97 -32.37
CA LEU A 772 12.05 -13.47 -33.10
C LEU A 772 10.76 -13.20 -32.32
N CYS A 773 10.76 -13.45 -31.01
CA CYS A 773 9.65 -13.14 -30.12
C CYS A 773 9.28 -11.64 -30.16
N HIS A 774 10.26 -10.73 -30.08
CA HIS A 774 10.00 -9.29 -30.16
C HIS A 774 9.48 -8.87 -31.54
N SER A 775 10.02 -9.47 -32.61
CA SER A 775 9.60 -9.16 -33.99
C SER A 775 8.13 -9.48 -34.27
N LEU A 776 7.49 -10.35 -33.47
CA LEU A 776 6.06 -10.65 -33.58
C LEU A 776 5.16 -9.43 -33.28
N HIS A 777 5.68 -8.43 -32.56
CA HIS A 777 4.98 -7.17 -32.28
C HIS A 777 5.11 -6.15 -33.42
N ALA A 778 5.98 -6.37 -34.41
CA ALA A 778 6.13 -5.46 -35.55
C ALA A 778 4.85 -5.40 -36.39
N GLN A 779 4.54 -4.24 -36.98
CA GLN A 779 3.33 -4.06 -37.80
C GLN A 779 3.21 -5.09 -38.93
N ASN A 780 4.34 -5.46 -39.55
CA ASN A 780 4.42 -6.44 -40.64
C ASN A 780 4.39 -7.91 -40.18
N SER A 781 4.13 -8.17 -38.89
CA SER A 781 4.04 -9.52 -38.34
C SER A 781 2.87 -10.29 -38.96
N PRO A 782 3.06 -11.58 -39.31
CA PRO A 782 1.96 -12.42 -39.80
C PRO A 782 0.85 -12.61 -38.74
N LEU A 783 1.14 -12.41 -37.45
CA LEU A 783 0.13 -12.46 -36.40
C LEU A 783 -0.86 -11.29 -36.47
N ASN A 784 -0.42 -10.10 -36.89
CA ASN A 784 -1.29 -8.91 -36.97
C ASN A 784 -2.33 -8.99 -38.09
N GLN A 785 -2.08 -9.84 -39.10
CA GLN A 785 -3.00 -10.11 -40.20
C GLN A 785 -3.91 -11.32 -39.93
N SER A 786 -3.75 -11.96 -38.76
CA SER A 786 -4.45 -13.19 -38.37
C SER A 786 -5.48 -12.95 -37.25
N LYS A 787 -6.36 -13.93 -37.00
CA LYS A 787 -7.26 -13.92 -35.83
C LYS A 787 -6.52 -14.08 -34.48
N LEU A 788 -5.21 -14.32 -34.50
CA LEU A 788 -4.36 -14.58 -33.32
C LEU A 788 -3.67 -13.33 -32.76
N ILE A 789 -4.04 -12.12 -33.20
CA ILE A 789 -3.45 -10.86 -32.73
C ILE A 789 -3.50 -10.71 -31.20
N PHE A 790 -4.51 -11.28 -30.55
CA PHE A 790 -4.67 -11.29 -29.09
C PHE A 790 -3.46 -11.90 -28.35
N LEU A 791 -2.66 -12.77 -28.99
CA LEU A 791 -1.45 -13.34 -28.36
C LEU A 791 -0.39 -12.28 -28.02
N THR A 792 -0.42 -11.14 -28.70
CA THR A 792 0.51 -10.02 -28.47
C THR A 792 -0.02 -8.98 -27.50
N THR A 793 -1.31 -9.06 -27.11
CA THR A 793 -1.94 -8.14 -26.17
C THR A 793 -1.80 -8.65 -24.73
N MET A 794 -2.16 -7.80 -23.76
CA MET A 794 -2.19 -8.16 -22.35
C MET A 794 -3.29 -9.21 -22.08
N THR A 795 -2.97 -10.21 -21.27
CA THR A 795 -3.90 -11.24 -20.77
C THR A 795 -4.82 -10.70 -19.68
N ASP A 796 -5.96 -11.33 -19.45
CA ASP A 796 -6.89 -10.95 -18.36
C ASP A 796 -6.22 -11.02 -16.98
N ALA A 797 -5.33 -12.00 -16.77
CA ALA A 797 -4.56 -12.12 -15.53
C ALA A 797 -3.57 -10.97 -15.33
N GLU A 798 -2.90 -10.52 -16.39
CA GLU A 798 -2.00 -9.35 -16.33
C GLU A 798 -2.80 -8.06 -16.08
N LYS A 799 -3.97 -7.89 -16.71
CA LYS A 799 -4.86 -6.74 -16.47
C LYS A 799 -5.31 -6.67 -15.00
N ALA A 800 -5.73 -7.80 -14.44
CA ALA A 800 -6.16 -7.89 -13.04
C ALA A 800 -5.04 -7.46 -12.07
N VAL A 801 -3.79 -7.81 -12.36
CA VAL A 801 -2.61 -7.40 -11.58
C VAL A 801 -2.44 -5.87 -11.58
N TYR A 802 -2.66 -5.18 -12.70
CA TYR A 802 -2.58 -3.72 -12.77
C TYR A 802 -3.78 -3.01 -12.13
N LEU A 803 -4.97 -3.61 -12.23
CA LEU A 803 -6.19 -3.12 -11.56
C LEU A 803 -6.24 -3.42 -10.06
N LYS A 804 -5.29 -4.23 -9.54
CA LYS A 804 -5.30 -4.76 -8.17
C LYS A 804 -6.60 -5.54 -7.84
N GLN A 805 -7.10 -6.27 -8.84
CA GLN A 805 -8.20 -7.22 -8.70
C GLN A 805 -7.63 -8.61 -8.38
N ASP A 806 -8.30 -9.35 -7.49
CA ASP A 806 -7.90 -10.71 -7.16
C ASP A 806 -8.35 -11.68 -8.28
N ALA A 807 -7.56 -12.72 -8.55
CA ALA A 807 -7.78 -13.66 -9.66
C ALA A 807 -9.13 -14.41 -9.63
N LEU A 808 -9.91 -14.33 -8.54
CA LEU A 808 -11.21 -14.98 -8.41
C LEU A 808 -12.35 -14.22 -9.08
N ASP A 809 -12.19 -12.92 -9.37
CA ASP A 809 -13.20 -12.13 -10.09
C ASP A 809 -13.42 -12.64 -11.55
N LEU A 810 -12.54 -13.52 -12.04
CA LEU A 810 -12.63 -14.12 -13.37
C LEU A 810 -13.54 -15.36 -13.43
N ASP A 811 -13.95 -15.93 -12.29
CA ASP A 811 -14.54 -17.27 -12.22
C ASP A 811 -16.08 -17.31 -12.06
N ASP A 812 -16.73 -16.25 -11.55
CA ASP A 812 -18.18 -16.28 -11.26
C ASP A 812 -19.10 -16.10 -12.50
N ASP A 813 -18.55 -15.75 -13.65
CA ASP A 813 -19.31 -15.40 -14.84
C ASP A 813 -19.67 -16.60 -15.75
N VAL A 814 -19.56 -17.84 -15.25
CA VAL A 814 -19.85 -19.06 -16.01
C VAL A 814 -21.20 -19.71 -15.63
N SER A 815 -21.89 -19.24 -14.57
CA SER A 815 -23.14 -19.88 -14.12
C SER A 815 -24.38 -19.00 -13.98
N SER A 816 -24.32 -17.72 -14.33
CA SER A 816 -25.53 -16.90 -14.50
C SER A 816 -25.81 -16.65 -15.97
N THR A 817 -26.97 -17.11 -16.44
CA THR A 817 -27.53 -16.84 -17.78
C THR A 817 -27.95 -15.38 -17.89
N THR A 818 -26.98 -14.46 -17.91
CA THR A 818 -27.21 -13.07 -18.29
C THR A 818 -26.18 -12.72 -19.34
N THR A 819 -26.62 -12.80 -20.60
CA THR A 819 -25.90 -12.32 -21.78
C THR A 819 -25.51 -10.84 -21.60
N MET A 820 -24.27 -10.61 -21.16
CA MET A 820 -23.63 -9.29 -21.15
C MET A 820 -22.66 -9.21 -22.33
N LEU A 821 -22.99 -8.33 -23.29
CA LEU A 821 -22.28 -8.11 -24.54
C LEU A 821 -21.08 -7.17 -24.32
N THR A 822 -19.91 -7.73 -24.00
CA THR A 822 -18.64 -7.02 -24.11
C THR A 822 -18.27 -6.88 -25.60
N THR A 823 -17.89 -5.67 -26.04
CA THR A 823 -17.46 -5.41 -27.43
C THR A 823 -16.04 -5.90 -27.76
N THR A 824 -15.34 -6.53 -26.82
CA THR A 824 -14.33 -7.54 -27.14
C THR A 824 -15.00 -8.91 -27.08
N PRO A 825 -14.97 -9.73 -28.16
CA PRO A 825 -15.53 -11.07 -28.10
C PRO A 825 -14.78 -11.82 -26.99
N LYS A 826 -15.46 -12.20 -25.91
CA LYS A 826 -14.85 -13.00 -24.82
C LYS A 826 -14.12 -14.17 -25.50
N LEU A 827 -12.78 -14.16 -25.43
CA LEU A 827 -11.92 -15.19 -26.01
C LEU A 827 -12.44 -16.56 -25.56
N GLN A 828 -12.52 -17.52 -26.47
CA GLN A 828 -12.93 -18.88 -26.12
C GLN A 828 -11.95 -19.45 -25.08
N ALA A 829 -12.39 -20.41 -24.27
CA ALA A 829 -11.54 -20.99 -23.20
C ALA A 829 -10.22 -21.56 -23.75
N GLU A 830 -10.22 -22.09 -24.96
CA GLU A 830 -9.02 -22.60 -25.64
C GLU A 830 -8.06 -21.48 -26.06
N ASP A 831 -8.59 -20.37 -26.59
CA ASP A 831 -7.81 -19.18 -26.95
C ASP A 831 -7.15 -18.54 -25.73
N ARG A 832 -7.90 -18.41 -24.62
CA ARG A 832 -7.37 -17.89 -23.34
C ARG A 832 -6.22 -18.75 -22.81
N ARG A 833 -6.35 -20.08 -22.89
CA ARG A 833 -5.28 -21.01 -22.50
C ARG A 833 -4.04 -20.86 -23.36
N LEU A 834 -4.23 -20.69 -24.67
CA LEU A 834 -3.13 -20.45 -25.60
C LEU A 834 -2.45 -19.10 -25.28
N HIS A 835 -3.23 -18.05 -25.04
CA HIS A 835 -2.75 -16.71 -24.68
C HIS A 835 -1.90 -16.75 -23.41
N ASN A 836 -2.40 -17.35 -22.32
CA ASN A 836 -1.68 -17.47 -21.06
C ASN A 836 -0.38 -18.27 -21.22
N ARG A 837 -0.43 -19.38 -21.98
CA ARG A 837 0.75 -20.21 -22.24
C ARG A 837 1.79 -19.46 -23.07
N PHE A 838 1.36 -18.73 -24.09
CA PHE A 838 2.25 -17.94 -24.93
C PHE A 838 2.84 -16.75 -24.17
N SER A 839 2.04 -16.05 -23.36
CA SER A 839 2.54 -14.98 -22.50
C SER A 839 3.61 -15.50 -21.53
N SER A 840 3.32 -16.61 -20.83
CA SER A 840 4.28 -17.24 -19.90
C SER A 840 5.57 -17.66 -20.62
N PHE A 841 5.45 -18.19 -21.83
CA PHE A 841 6.60 -18.54 -22.65
C PHE A 841 7.48 -17.33 -23.00
N MET A 842 6.87 -16.23 -23.43
CA MET A 842 7.57 -14.97 -23.74
C MET A 842 8.32 -14.43 -22.53
N ASP A 843 7.70 -14.43 -21.36
CA ASP A 843 8.32 -13.98 -20.12
C ASP A 843 9.49 -14.90 -19.71
N ARG A 844 9.34 -16.22 -19.84
CA ARG A 844 10.41 -17.18 -19.57
C ARG A 844 11.59 -17.04 -20.53
N CYS A 845 11.36 -16.63 -21.78
CA CYS A 845 12.43 -16.33 -22.72
C CYS A 845 13.28 -15.14 -22.24
N GLN A 846 12.63 -14.05 -21.81
CA GLN A 846 13.33 -12.87 -21.28
C GLN A 846 14.10 -13.20 -20.01
N ILE A 847 13.50 -13.96 -19.08
CA ILE A 847 14.18 -14.40 -17.86
C ILE A 847 15.39 -15.28 -18.19
N LEU A 848 15.26 -16.23 -19.12
CA LEU A 848 16.35 -17.11 -19.54
C LEU A 848 17.54 -16.32 -20.12
N VAL A 849 17.27 -15.35 -20.99
CA VAL A 849 18.31 -14.44 -21.53
C VAL A 849 18.97 -13.65 -20.40
N GLY A 850 18.18 -13.11 -19.45
CA GLY A 850 18.69 -12.47 -18.25
C GLY A 850 19.62 -13.36 -17.41
N CYS A 851 19.24 -14.62 -17.21
CA CYS A 851 20.04 -15.60 -16.48
C CYS A 851 21.35 -15.94 -17.22
N CYS A 852 21.40 -15.84 -18.55
CA CYS A 852 22.63 -16.08 -19.32
C CYS A 852 23.75 -15.11 -18.97
N PHE A 853 23.45 -13.89 -18.50
CA PHE A 853 24.47 -12.92 -18.09
C PHE A 853 25.33 -13.37 -16.89
N SER A 854 24.94 -14.47 -16.23
CA SER A 854 25.67 -15.08 -15.11
C SER A 854 26.79 -16.03 -15.56
N LEU A 855 26.84 -16.36 -16.86
CA LEU A 855 27.82 -17.26 -17.48
C LEU A 855 29.16 -16.55 -17.71
N LYS A 856 29.82 -16.17 -16.62
CA LYS A 856 31.12 -15.50 -16.64
C LYS A 856 32.24 -16.53 -16.49
N PRO A 857 33.42 -16.30 -17.12
CA PRO A 857 33.71 -15.22 -18.06
C PRO A 857 33.23 -15.50 -19.50
N GLU A 858 32.81 -16.73 -19.80
CA GLU A 858 32.73 -17.25 -21.18
C GLU A 858 31.78 -16.46 -22.10
N LEU A 859 30.66 -15.94 -21.58
CA LEU A 859 29.75 -15.10 -22.38
C LEU A 859 30.40 -13.80 -22.87
N TYR A 860 31.14 -13.14 -22.00
CA TYR A 860 31.70 -11.81 -22.27
C TYR A 860 32.98 -11.87 -23.10
N GLU A 861 33.60 -13.06 -23.20
CA GLU A 861 34.79 -13.32 -24.01
C GLU A 861 34.49 -13.84 -25.42
N LEU A 862 33.21 -14.05 -25.79
CA LEU A 862 32.85 -14.39 -27.17
C LEU A 862 33.29 -13.30 -28.15
N GLU A 863 33.81 -13.69 -29.33
CA GLU A 863 34.40 -12.78 -30.34
C GLU A 863 33.48 -11.62 -30.76
N ASN A 864 32.17 -11.76 -30.62
CA ASN A 864 31.16 -10.72 -30.91
C ASN A 864 30.15 -10.52 -29.77
N ALA A 865 30.55 -10.71 -28.51
CA ALA A 865 29.65 -10.61 -27.35
C ALA A 865 28.87 -9.29 -27.30
N ASN A 866 29.55 -8.15 -27.51
CA ASN A 866 28.91 -6.83 -27.51
C ASN A 866 27.81 -6.72 -28.57
N LEU A 867 28.13 -7.02 -29.84
CA LEU A 867 27.15 -6.97 -30.94
C LEU A 867 25.98 -7.93 -30.71
N LEU A 868 26.26 -9.14 -30.21
CA LEU A 868 25.23 -10.12 -29.90
C LEU A 868 24.26 -9.60 -28.82
N ILE A 869 24.78 -9.03 -27.73
CA ILE A 869 23.97 -8.46 -26.64
C ILE A 869 23.18 -7.25 -27.13
N MET A 870 23.83 -6.31 -27.82
CA MET A 870 23.20 -5.09 -28.34
C MET A 870 22.07 -5.42 -29.32
N ASN A 871 22.33 -6.28 -30.31
CA ASN A 871 21.31 -6.66 -31.30
C ASN A 871 20.13 -7.40 -30.67
N THR A 872 20.33 -8.10 -29.55
CA THR A 872 19.27 -8.85 -28.88
C THR A 872 18.41 -7.97 -27.99
N LEU A 873 19.03 -7.09 -27.22
CA LEU A 873 18.31 -6.28 -26.24
C LEU A 873 17.56 -5.10 -26.86
N PHE A 874 18.07 -4.54 -27.97
CA PHE A 874 17.49 -3.36 -28.61
C PHE A 874 16.65 -3.66 -29.86
N SER A 875 16.57 -4.92 -30.31
CA SER A 875 15.72 -5.27 -31.46
C SER A 875 14.24 -5.02 -31.14
N TYR A 876 13.57 -4.23 -31.98
CA TYR A 876 12.13 -3.93 -31.86
C TYR A 876 11.71 -3.30 -30.53
N MET A 877 12.64 -2.76 -29.74
CA MET A 877 12.36 -2.18 -28.43
C MET A 877 11.31 -1.06 -28.48
N ASP A 878 11.42 -0.17 -29.48
CA ASP A 878 10.52 0.98 -29.69
C ASP A 878 9.06 0.57 -29.98
N ILE A 879 8.84 -0.67 -30.42
CA ILE A 879 7.53 -1.19 -30.84
C ILE A 879 6.88 -2.02 -29.73
N LEU A 880 7.66 -2.48 -28.74
CA LEU A 880 7.14 -3.32 -27.67
C LEU A 880 6.12 -2.55 -26.83
N PRO A 881 5.00 -3.18 -26.44
CA PRO A 881 4.05 -2.56 -25.53
C PRO A 881 4.68 -2.40 -24.15
N ASP A 882 4.24 -1.37 -23.41
CA ASP A 882 4.89 -0.93 -22.15
C ASP A 882 5.01 -2.06 -21.11
N PHE A 883 4.03 -2.98 -21.04
CA PHE A 883 4.06 -4.14 -20.13
C PHE A 883 5.14 -5.18 -20.50
N ARG A 884 5.46 -5.34 -21.79
CA ARG A 884 6.56 -6.20 -22.26
C ARG A 884 7.91 -5.51 -22.15
N LEU A 885 7.97 -4.21 -22.43
CA LEU A 885 9.16 -3.39 -22.19
C LEU A 885 9.54 -3.45 -20.72
N ARG A 886 8.56 -3.35 -19.81
CA ARG A 886 8.76 -3.52 -18.37
C ARG A 886 9.45 -4.85 -18.02
N ASN A 887 8.93 -5.97 -18.53
CA ASN A 887 9.56 -7.27 -18.30
C ASN A 887 10.99 -7.33 -18.89
N LEU A 888 11.26 -6.73 -20.05
CA LEU A 888 12.60 -6.66 -20.62
C LEU A 888 13.59 -5.86 -19.74
N ILE A 889 13.16 -4.70 -19.23
CA ILE A 889 13.92 -3.86 -18.29
C ILE A 889 14.27 -4.66 -17.02
N ARG A 890 13.27 -5.31 -16.42
CA ARG A 890 13.43 -6.06 -15.15
C ARG A 890 14.19 -7.37 -15.31
N SER A 891 13.92 -8.13 -16.37
CA SER A 891 14.40 -9.51 -16.53
C SER A 891 15.65 -9.62 -17.38
N CYS A 892 16.02 -8.62 -18.19
CA CYS A 892 17.25 -8.66 -19.00
C CYS A 892 18.24 -7.56 -18.61
N PHE A 893 17.84 -6.29 -18.65
CA PHE A 893 18.76 -5.17 -18.39
C PHE A 893 19.25 -5.13 -16.95
N LEU A 894 18.36 -5.31 -15.98
CA LEU A 894 18.75 -5.30 -14.57
C LEU A 894 19.75 -6.43 -14.23
N PRO A 895 19.54 -7.71 -14.64
CA PRO A 895 20.56 -8.74 -14.50
C PRO A 895 21.89 -8.43 -15.19
N LEU A 896 21.87 -7.91 -16.43
CA LEU A 896 23.10 -7.50 -17.14
C LEU A 896 23.89 -6.47 -16.33
N VAL A 897 23.22 -5.42 -15.82
CA VAL A 897 23.85 -4.37 -15.00
C VAL A 897 24.43 -4.94 -13.70
N ARG A 898 23.72 -5.88 -13.05
CA ARG A 898 24.19 -6.56 -11.84
C ARG A 898 25.39 -7.47 -12.09
N GLN A 899 25.40 -8.15 -13.24
CA GLN A 899 26.33 -9.24 -13.49
C GLN A 899 27.51 -8.86 -14.38
N CYS A 900 27.46 -7.81 -15.20
CA CYS A 900 28.57 -7.46 -16.09
C CYS A 900 29.89 -7.28 -15.31
N PRO A 901 30.98 -8.02 -15.62
CA PRO A 901 32.29 -7.82 -14.99
C PRO A 901 32.84 -6.43 -15.23
N LYS A 902 33.76 -5.96 -14.36
CA LYS A 902 34.36 -4.63 -14.52
C LYS A 902 35.25 -4.54 -15.76
N ILE A 903 35.99 -5.61 -16.09
CA ILE A 903 36.83 -5.67 -17.30
C ILE A 903 36.01 -5.35 -18.57
N HIS A 904 34.73 -5.72 -18.59
CA HIS A 904 33.83 -5.52 -19.74
C HIS A 904 32.91 -4.31 -19.59
N MET A 905 33.16 -3.45 -18.60
CA MET A 905 32.36 -2.26 -18.36
C MET A 905 32.37 -1.31 -19.56
N THR A 906 33.56 -0.94 -20.04
CA THR A 906 33.71 -0.01 -21.17
C THR A 906 33.30 -0.61 -22.51
N THR A 907 33.47 -1.93 -22.67
CA THR A 907 33.24 -2.61 -23.95
C THR A 907 31.81 -3.07 -24.16
N ILE A 908 31.06 -3.38 -23.08
CA ILE A 908 29.69 -3.93 -23.17
C ILE A 908 28.70 -3.05 -22.38
N LEU A 909 28.93 -2.80 -21.10
CA LEU A 909 27.94 -2.12 -20.25
C LEU A 909 27.74 -0.64 -20.65
N MET A 910 28.82 0.08 -20.96
CA MET A 910 28.77 1.50 -21.35
C MET A 910 27.94 1.72 -22.63
N PRO A 911 28.20 1.03 -23.77
CA PRO A 911 27.36 1.13 -24.97
C PRO A 911 25.88 0.82 -24.73
N VAL A 912 25.59 -0.17 -23.86
CA VAL A 912 24.22 -0.52 -23.49
C VAL A 912 23.54 0.62 -22.74
N LEU A 913 24.22 1.23 -21.75
CA LEU A 913 23.67 2.36 -21.00
C LEU A 913 23.53 3.63 -21.87
N GLU A 914 24.48 3.88 -22.76
CA GLU A 914 24.44 4.99 -23.72
C GLU A 914 23.25 4.93 -24.66
N THR A 915 22.77 3.73 -24.97
CA THR A 915 21.56 3.54 -25.79
C THR A 915 20.30 3.53 -24.93
N LEU A 916 20.31 2.81 -23.79
CA LEU A 916 19.14 2.62 -22.93
C LEU A 916 18.70 3.90 -22.22
N CYS A 917 19.64 4.66 -21.64
CA CYS A 917 19.30 5.79 -20.79
C CYS A 917 18.59 6.93 -21.55
N PRO A 918 19.06 7.36 -22.74
CA PRO A 918 18.35 8.34 -23.56
C PRO A 918 16.97 7.84 -24.02
N PHE A 919 16.88 6.57 -24.43
CA PHE A 919 15.63 5.94 -24.87
C PHE A 919 14.57 5.95 -23.75
N MET A 920 14.91 5.44 -22.57
CA MET A 920 13.99 5.40 -21.43
C MET A 920 13.61 6.80 -20.96
N ARG A 921 14.53 7.76 -21.04
CA ARG A 921 14.23 9.16 -20.77
C ARG A 921 13.17 9.70 -21.73
N GLN A 922 13.32 9.49 -23.02
CA GLN A 922 12.38 9.99 -24.01
C GLN A 922 10.98 9.38 -23.78
N ILE A 923 10.88 8.05 -23.72
CA ILE A 923 9.59 7.35 -23.57
C ILE A 923 8.87 7.76 -22.29
N LEU A 924 9.54 7.67 -21.13
CA LEU A 924 8.87 7.97 -19.86
C LEU A 924 8.44 9.44 -19.81
N THR A 925 9.27 10.36 -20.31
CA THR A 925 8.91 11.79 -20.35
C THR A 925 7.69 12.05 -21.24
N GLU A 926 7.62 11.43 -22.42
CA GLU A 926 6.47 11.57 -23.32
C GLU A 926 5.20 10.96 -22.72
N LYS A 927 5.28 9.75 -22.16
CA LYS A 927 4.14 9.05 -21.55
C LYS A 927 3.61 9.80 -20.32
N TRP A 928 4.49 10.27 -19.44
CA TRP A 928 4.07 11.06 -18.28
C TRP A 928 3.46 12.40 -18.66
N LYS A 929 3.97 13.07 -19.71
CA LYS A 929 3.33 14.28 -20.26
C LYS A 929 1.91 14.01 -20.75
N LEU A 930 1.68 12.89 -21.44
CA LEU A 930 0.33 12.51 -21.89
C LEU A 930 -0.61 12.27 -20.70
N ILE A 931 -0.16 11.54 -19.67
CA ILE A 931 -0.95 11.29 -18.45
C ILE A 931 -1.29 12.61 -17.74
N MET A 932 -0.32 13.50 -17.55
CA MET A 932 -0.54 14.81 -16.92
C MET A 932 -1.47 15.72 -17.72
N ASN A 933 -1.39 15.70 -19.05
CA ASN A 933 -2.28 16.48 -19.92
C ASN A 933 -3.73 15.97 -19.81
N ARG A 934 -3.94 14.65 -19.71
CA ARG A 934 -5.27 14.07 -19.46
C ARG A 934 -5.85 14.54 -18.12
N GLN A 935 -5.06 14.47 -17.05
CA GLN A 935 -5.47 14.89 -15.70
C GLN A 935 -5.76 16.39 -15.59
N SER A 936 -5.16 17.23 -16.43
CA SER A 936 -5.39 18.68 -16.46
C SER A 936 -6.52 19.10 -17.41
N GLY A 937 -6.77 18.34 -18.48
CA GLY A 937 -7.80 18.63 -19.48
C GLY A 937 -9.23 18.20 -19.10
N SER A 938 -9.41 17.25 -18.19
CA SER A 938 -10.72 16.64 -17.90
C SER A 938 -11.68 17.47 -17.01
N SER A 939 -11.50 18.80 -16.92
CA SER A 939 -12.41 19.68 -16.16
C SER A 939 -13.09 20.77 -17.00
N LEU A 940 -12.83 20.83 -18.30
CA LEU A 940 -13.41 21.83 -19.19
C LEU A 940 -13.97 21.17 -20.46
N GLY A 941 -15.17 20.60 -20.30
CA GLY A 941 -16.17 20.40 -21.37
C GLY A 941 -15.79 19.50 -22.53
N GLU A 942 -16.18 18.23 -22.46
CA GLU A 942 -16.44 17.41 -23.66
C GLU A 942 -17.85 16.80 -23.57
N ASP A 943 -18.71 17.30 -24.47
CA ASP A 943 -19.82 16.63 -25.17
C ASP A 943 -21.06 16.12 -24.41
N ASN A 944 -21.90 17.08 -24.00
CA ASN A 944 -23.35 16.89 -23.87
C ASN A 944 -24.02 16.82 -25.27
N THR A 945 -23.68 15.81 -26.08
CA THR A 945 -24.49 15.48 -27.26
C THR A 945 -24.78 13.99 -27.31
N THR A 946 -26.08 13.71 -27.34
CA THR A 946 -26.79 12.43 -27.60
C THR A 946 -27.14 11.58 -26.37
N HIS A 947 -28.32 11.88 -25.83
CA HIS A 947 -29.19 10.87 -25.21
C HIS A 947 -29.46 9.75 -26.23
N ASP A 948 -28.98 8.53 -25.98
CA ASP A 948 -29.75 7.28 -26.16
C ASP A 948 -28.93 6.01 -25.83
N ASN A 949 -29.57 5.12 -25.07
CA ASN A 949 -29.29 3.70 -24.83
C ASN A 949 -28.09 3.30 -23.92
N GLY A 950 -28.35 2.38 -22.99
CA GLY A 950 -27.45 1.89 -21.92
C GLY A 950 -26.15 1.20 -22.35
N ASP A 951 -25.80 1.22 -23.64
CA ASP A 951 -24.55 0.69 -24.19
C ASP A 951 -23.36 1.66 -23.97
N GLN A 952 -23.59 2.96 -23.80
CA GLN A 952 -22.51 3.94 -23.60
C GLN A 952 -21.84 3.81 -22.22
N THR A 953 -22.59 3.45 -21.17
CA THR A 953 -22.06 3.31 -19.80
C THR A 953 -20.95 2.27 -19.69
N GLN A 954 -21.05 1.16 -20.44
CA GLN A 954 -20.03 0.12 -20.46
C GLN A 954 -18.82 0.51 -21.32
N ALA A 955 -19.03 1.19 -22.44
CA ALA A 955 -17.93 1.71 -23.27
C ALA A 955 -17.09 2.76 -22.53
N THR A 956 -17.73 3.63 -21.75
CA THR A 956 -17.04 4.59 -20.88
C THR A 956 -16.28 3.91 -19.75
N GLN A 957 -16.85 2.86 -19.14
CA GLN A 957 -16.18 2.12 -18.07
C GLN A 957 -14.94 1.37 -18.58
N ASN A 958 -15.03 0.68 -19.73
CA ASN A 958 -13.90 -0.01 -20.34
C ASN A 958 -12.77 0.95 -20.72
N LYS A 959 -13.10 2.16 -21.21
CA LYS A 959 -12.11 3.21 -21.50
C LYS A 959 -11.41 3.70 -20.23
N CYS A 960 -12.15 3.91 -19.14
CA CYS A 960 -11.56 4.26 -17.85
C CYS A 960 -10.63 3.17 -17.31
N GLU A 961 -11.02 1.89 -17.41
CA GLU A 961 -10.19 0.76 -16.98
C GLU A 961 -8.89 0.68 -17.79
N GLU A 962 -8.97 0.84 -19.11
CA GLU A 962 -7.78 0.88 -19.98
C GLU A 962 -6.85 2.04 -19.65
N GLU A 963 -7.38 3.25 -19.43
CA GLU A 963 -6.59 4.42 -19.03
C GLU A 963 -5.88 4.21 -17.67
N VAL A 964 -6.56 3.58 -16.70
CA VAL A 964 -5.97 3.23 -15.40
C VAL A 964 -4.87 2.18 -15.56
N ILE A 965 -5.09 1.15 -16.37
CA ILE A 965 -4.07 0.13 -16.65
C ILE A 965 -2.84 0.78 -17.29
N GLU A 966 -3.01 1.63 -18.30
CA GLU A 966 -1.91 2.38 -18.93
C GLU A 966 -1.10 3.17 -17.88
N GLU A 967 -1.77 3.94 -17.03
CA GLU A 967 -1.11 4.73 -15.99
C GLU A 967 -0.33 3.83 -15.00
N GLN A 968 -0.94 2.72 -14.55
CA GLN A 968 -0.27 1.79 -13.63
C GLN A 968 0.94 1.11 -14.28
N VAL A 969 0.84 0.68 -15.54
CA VAL A 969 1.96 0.09 -16.27
C VAL A 969 3.13 1.08 -16.35
N ILE A 970 2.88 2.35 -16.64
CA ILE A 970 3.92 3.39 -16.67
C ILE A 970 4.51 3.66 -15.29
N CYS A 971 3.71 3.64 -14.22
CA CYS A 971 4.22 3.73 -12.84
C CYS A 971 5.20 2.59 -12.54
N PHE A 972 4.83 1.34 -12.88
CA PHE A 972 5.71 0.20 -12.65
C PHE A 972 6.96 0.22 -13.53
N LEU A 973 6.82 0.57 -14.82
CA LEU A 973 7.95 0.73 -15.73
C LEU A 973 8.96 1.78 -15.23
N THR A 974 8.44 2.90 -14.70
CA THR A 974 9.25 3.94 -14.06
C THR A 974 10.05 3.39 -12.89
N ARG A 975 9.42 2.62 -11.99
CA ARG A 975 10.08 2.02 -10.82
C ARG A 975 11.14 1.00 -11.20
N ASP A 976 10.84 0.13 -12.17
CA ASP A 976 11.80 -0.89 -12.64
C ASP A 976 13.03 -0.23 -13.29
N TYR A 977 12.84 0.86 -14.03
CA TYR A 977 13.96 1.64 -14.58
C TYR A 977 14.76 2.37 -13.49
N ILE A 978 14.10 2.97 -12.49
CA ILE A 978 14.78 3.57 -11.33
C ILE A 978 15.62 2.52 -10.59
N ASP A 979 15.14 1.28 -10.49
CA ASP A 979 15.89 0.19 -9.86
C ASP A 979 17.15 -0.17 -10.66
N ILE A 980 17.15 -0.04 -12.00
CA ILE A 980 18.38 -0.11 -12.81
C ILE A 980 19.34 1.02 -12.44
N LEU A 981 18.85 2.27 -12.44
CA LEU A 981 19.68 3.44 -12.10
C LEU A 981 20.32 3.28 -10.73
N LYS A 982 19.51 2.90 -9.73
CA LYS A 982 19.96 2.65 -8.36
C LYS A 982 21.03 1.57 -8.32
N THR A 983 20.82 0.47 -9.03
CA THR A 983 21.70 -0.70 -9.01
C THR A 983 23.09 -0.37 -9.55
N PHE A 984 23.22 0.32 -10.70
CA PHE A 984 24.56 0.65 -11.19
C PHE A 984 25.22 1.78 -10.40
N LEU A 985 24.43 2.76 -9.90
CA LEU A 985 24.96 3.86 -9.12
C LEU A 985 25.45 3.43 -7.72
N SER A 986 24.90 2.39 -7.11
CA SER A 986 25.34 1.88 -5.80
C SER A 986 26.25 0.65 -5.86
N ARG A 987 26.69 0.23 -7.06
CA ARG A 987 27.44 -1.02 -7.22
C ARG A 987 28.86 -0.87 -6.66
N ASN A 988 29.16 -1.52 -5.54
CA ASN A 988 30.50 -1.47 -4.95
C ASN A 988 31.48 -2.33 -5.74
N SER A 989 32.73 -1.87 -5.84
CA SER A 989 33.82 -2.54 -6.54
C SER A 989 34.18 -3.93 -5.97
N VAL A 990 33.65 -4.30 -4.79
CA VAL A 990 34.03 -5.53 -4.06
C VAL A 990 32.88 -6.54 -3.89
N SER A 991 31.65 -6.26 -4.35
CA SER A 991 30.52 -7.18 -4.18
C SER A 991 30.13 -7.87 -5.49
N ASN A 992 30.80 -8.98 -5.82
CA ASN A 992 30.42 -9.84 -6.95
C ASN A 992 29.34 -10.88 -6.62
N ASN A 993 28.86 -10.97 -5.38
CA ASN A 993 27.83 -11.93 -4.99
C ASN A 993 26.59 -11.24 -4.42
N ILE A 994 25.78 -10.66 -5.31
CA ILE A 994 24.34 -10.69 -5.09
C ILE A 994 23.86 -11.91 -5.88
N ALA A 995 23.71 -13.03 -5.18
CA ALA A 995 23.03 -14.18 -5.74
C ALA A 995 21.69 -13.72 -6.33
N VAL A 996 21.33 -14.20 -7.51
CA VAL A 996 20.07 -13.91 -8.24
C VAL A 996 18.82 -14.42 -7.49
N GLN A 997 18.97 -14.80 -6.21
CA GLN A 997 17.98 -15.49 -5.41
C GLN A 997 16.80 -14.65 -4.92
N SER A 998 16.63 -13.42 -5.44
CA SER A 998 15.45 -12.61 -5.13
C SER A 998 14.76 -12.01 -6.36
N VAL A 999 14.84 -12.67 -7.53
CA VAL A 999 13.97 -12.31 -8.67
C VAL A 999 12.67 -13.11 -8.69
N ASP A 1000 12.47 -14.12 -7.82
CA ASP A 1000 11.17 -14.77 -7.63
C ASP A 1000 11.02 -15.30 -6.19
N GLU A 1001 10.67 -14.44 -5.24
CA GLU A 1001 9.28 -14.49 -4.79
C GLU A 1001 8.61 -13.42 -5.64
N ILE A 1002 7.64 -13.82 -6.48
CA ILE A 1002 6.56 -12.90 -6.83
C ILE A 1002 6.11 -12.40 -5.47
N SER A 1003 6.44 -11.15 -5.18
CA SER A 1003 6.02 -10.57 -3.94
C SER A 1003 4.49 -10.66 -3.97
N ASP A 1004 3.94 -11.40 -3.01
CA ASP A 1004 2.58 -11.20 -2.52
C ASP A 1004 2.38 -9.73 -2.02
N GLU A 1005 3.35 -8.83 -2.20
CA GLU A 1005 3.22 -7.37 -2.15
C GLU A 1005 2.32 -6.78 -3.25
N MET A 1006 1.79 -7.56 -4.19
CA MET A 1006 0.67 -7.09 -5.02
C MET A 1006 -0.68 -7.15 -4.27
N ILE A 1007 -0.73 -7.66 -3.05
CA ILE A 1007 -1.88 -7.51 -2.14
C ILE A 1007 -1.53 -6.49 -1.04
N GLY A 1008 -1.86 -5.23 -1.34
CA GLY A 1008 -2.27 -4.25 -0.34
C GLY A 1008 -1.18 -3.53 0.45
N ASP A 1009 -0.65 -2.44 -0.11
CA ASP A 1009 -0.54 -1.20 0.63
C ASP A 1009 -0.50 0.01 -0.33
N ASN A 1010 -1.38 0.97 -0.10
CA ASN A 1010 -1.38 2.34 -0.62
C ASN A 1010 -2.60 3.01 0.03
N GLY A 1011 -2.54 3.18 1.34
CA GLY A 1011 -3.59 3.84 2.10
C GLY A 1011 -3.42 3.66 3.59
N ASP A 1012 -2.34 4.21 4.16
CA ASP A 1012 -2.40 5.08 5.35
C ASP A 1012 -0.99 5.37 5.88
N GLY A 1013 -0.78 6.64 6.24
CA GLY A 1013 0.47 7.11 6.82
C GLY A 1013 0.75 6.53 8.21
N SER A 1014 1.33 5.33 8.27
CA SER A 1014 2.06 4.84 9.43
C SER A 1014 3.27 4.01 9.00
N ASN A 1015 4.42 4.67 8.84
CA ASN A 1015 5.73 4.04 8.69
C ASN A 1015 5.98 3.05 9.84
N LEU A 1016 6.00 1.76 9.53
CA LEU A 1016 6.57 0.68 10.35
C LEU A 1016 7.32 -0.27 9.41
N GLU A 1017 8.49 0.17 8.95
CA GLU A 1017 9.46 -0.66 8.25
C GLU A 1017 10.00 -1.72 9.22
N SER A 1018 9.84 -3.00 8.89
CA SER A 1018 10.50 -4.10 9.59
C SER A 1018 10.97 -5.16 8.59
N GLN A 1019 12.26 -5.14 8.24
CA GLN A 1019 12.98 -6.28 7.67
C GLN A 1019 14.39 -6.39 8.29
N SER A 1020 14.79 -7.66 8.54
CA SER A 1020 16.08 -8.20 8.97
C SER A 1020 16.69 -7.69 10.30
N MET A 1021 16.32 -8.35 11.41
CA MET A 1021 17.15 -8.45 12.61
C MET A 1021 18.14 -9.59 12.43
N LEU A 1022 19.38 -9.27 12.04
CA LEU A 1022 20.59 -10.03 12.33
C LEU A 1022 21.79 -9.11 12.01
N GLN A 1023 22.08 -8.17 12.92
CA GLN A 1023 23.41 -7.63 13.14
C GLN A 1023 23.42 -6.91 14.50
N THR A 1024 24.51 -7.13 15.22
CA THR A 1024 24.73 -6.91 16.65
C THR A 1024 24.48 -5.49 17.15
N GLN A 1025 23.96 -5.42 18.38
CA GLN A 1025 23.69 -4.25 19.22
C GLN A 1025 24.74 -3.13 19.14
N THR A 1026 24.33 -1.93 18.71
CA THR A 1026 24.77 -0.65 19.31
C THR A 1026 23.75 0.47 19.01
N THR A 1027 23.52 1.26 20.05
CA THR A 1027 22.65 2.44 20.26
C THR A 1027 22.32 3.39 19.09
N ASN A 1028 21.06 3.84 19.06
CA ASN A 1028 20.53 5.13 18.57
C ASN A 1028 21.13 5.73 17.29
N HIS A 1029 20.56 5.40 16.13
CA HIS A 1029 20.22 6.38 15.08
C HIS A 1029 19.11 5.83 14.18
N ARG A 1030 18.15 6.69 13.81
CA ARG A 1030 17.27 6.47 12.66
C ARG A 1030 18.14 6.26 11.41
N ILE A 1031 18.31 5.01 11.01
CA ILE A 1031 18.99 4.66 9.77
C ILE A 1031 17.93 4.02 8.86
N SER A 1032 17.22 4.87 8.11
CA SER A 1032 16.90 4.48 6.74
C SER A 1032 18.25 4.21 6.07
N VAL A 1033 18.46 3.05 5.46
CA VAL A 1033 19.68 2.79 4.68
C VAL A 1033 19.82 3.91 3.65
N LYS A 1034 20.67 4.90 3.92
CA LYS A 1034 20.89 6.01 3.01
C LYS A 1034 21.55 5.41 1.77
N PHE A 1035 20.89 5.56 0.63
CA PHE A 1035 21.52 5.30 -0.66
C PHE A 1035 22.85 6.08 -0.72
N SER A 1036 23.90 5.45 -1.25
CA SER A 1036 25.22 6.07 -1.45
C SER A 1036 25.74 5.68 -2.82
N ILE A 1037 26.26 6.65 -3.56
CA ILE A 1037 26.83 6.39 -4.88
C ILE A 1037 28.20 5.74 -4.70
N SER A 1038 28.44 4.67 -5.44
CA SER A 1038 29.71 3.97 -5.47
C SER A 1038 30.71 4.66 -6.41
N GLU A 1039 32.00 4.40 -6.20
CA GLU A 1039 33.07 4.85 -7.12
C GLU A 1039 32.81 4.38 -8.56
N PHE A 1040 32.36 3.14 -8.72
CA PHE A 1040 31.95 2.57 -10.01
C PHE A 1040 30.84 3.38 -10.70
N GLY A 1041 29.80 3.78 -9.95
CA GLY A 1041 28.71 4.58 -10.49
C GLY A 1041 29.18 5.97 -10.90
N LEU A 1042 30.08 6.58 -10.13
CA LEU A 1042 30.67 7.88 -10.46
C LEU A 1042 31.54 7.81 -11.72
N ASP A 1043 32.34 6.76 -11.87
CA ASP A 1043 33.19 6.57 -13.04
C ASP A 1043 32.33 6.52 -14.32
N ILE A 1044 31.25 5.73 -14.34
CA ILE A 1044 30.33 5.66 -15.50
C ILE A 1044 29.78 7.05 -15.86
N LEU A 1045 29.32 7.81 -14.87
CA LEU A 1045 28.76 9.14 -15.09
C LEU A 1045 29.81 10.15 -15.58
N GLN A 1046 31.08 9.99 -15.22
CA GLN A 1046 32.17 10.86 -15.68
C GLN A 1046 32.62 10.53 -17.11
N HIS A 1047 32.60 9.25 -17.49
CA HIS A 1047 33.09 8.81 -18.79
C HIS A 1047 32.05 8.94 -19.91
N SER A 1048 30.74 8.91 -19.61
CA SER A 1048 29.67 9.10 -20.61
C SER A 1048 28.76 10.29 -20.29
N PRO A 1049 28.85 11.40 -21.04
CA PRO A 1049 28.01 12.57 -20.82
C PRO A 1049 26.53 12.29 -21.12
N ASP A 1050 26.22 11.44 -22.10
CA ASP A 1050 24.85 11.11 -22.50
C ASP A 1050 24.11 10.34 -21.40
N VAL A 1051 24.79 9.38 -20.75
CA VAL A 1051 24.26 8.64 -19.60
C VAL A 1051 24.06 9.58 -18.42
N CYS A 1052 25.06 10.43 -18.13
CA CYS A 1052 24.99 11.40 -17.04
C CYS A 1052 23.82 12.37 -17.20
N GLN A 1053 23.71 13.00 -18.37
CA GLN A 1053 22.63 13.93 -18.69
C GLN A 1053 21.27 13.23 -18.63
N SER A 1054 21.14 12.04 -19.20
CA SER A 1054 19.88 11.29 -19.19
C SER A 1054 19.45 10.90 -17.77
N CYS A 1055 20.39 10.46 -16.93
CA CYS A 1055 20.15 10.12 -15.53
C CYS A 1055 19.75 11.32 -14.69
N LEU A 1056 20.45 12.45 -14.83
CA LEU A 1056 20.09 13.68 -14.13
C LEU A 1056 18.72 14.18 -14.57
N LEU A 1057 18.45 14.23 -15.87
CA LEU A 1057 17.18 14.74 -16.36
C LEU A 1057 16.00 13.86 -15.94
N ILE A 1058 16.07 12.53 -16.09
CA ILE A 1058 14.96 11.66 -15.68
C ILE A 1058 14.68 11.76 -14.18
N LEU A 1059 15.72 11.76 -13.33
CA LEU A 1059 15.54 11.78 -11.88
C LEU A 1059 14.92 13.10 -11.40
N PHE A 1060 15.29 14.23 -12.01
CA PHE A 1060 14.78 15.55 -11.64
C PHE A 1060 13.46 15.91 -12.34
N ASP A 1061 13.27 15.55 -13.61
CA ASP A 1061 11.97 15.64 -14.30
C ASP A 1061 10.93 14.78 -13.57
N GLY A 1062 11.34 13.58 -13.15
CA GLY A 1062 10.50 12.60 -12.46
C GLY A 1062 9.97 13.07 -11.10
N LEU A 1063 10.61 14.03 -10.43
CA LEU A 1063 10.10 14.62 -9.18
C LEU A 1063 8.73 15.30 -9.38
N SER A 1064 8.45 15.78 -10.59
CA SER A 1064 7.17 16.41 -10.91
C SER A 1064 6.05 15.42 -11.19
N TRP A 1065 6.35 14.12 -11.37
CA TRP A 1065 5.36 13.10 -11.69
C TRP A 1065 4.43 12.80 -10.50
N PRO A 1066 3.13 12.50 -10.75
CA PRO A 1066 2.16 12.29 -9.68
C PRO A 1066 2.40 11.01 -8.87
N ASP A 1067 3.21 10.05 -9.36
CA ASP A 1067 3.53 8.82 -8.62
C ASP A 1067 4.48 9.07 -7.44
N THR A 1068 3.87 9.36 -6.28
CA THR A 1068 4.55 9.61 -4.99
C THR A 1068 5.57 8.53 -4.61
N SER A 1069 5.34 7.27 -4.95
CA SER A 1069 6.23 6.16 -4.60
C SER A 1069 7.52 6.17 -5.44
N SER A 1070 7.42 6.45 -6.74
CA SER A 1070 8.57 6.65 -7.62
C SER A 1070 9.36 7.89 -7.19
N VAL A 1071 8.66 8.98 -6.85
CA VAL A 1071 9.27 10.24 -6.37
C VAL A 1071 10.10 10.00 -5.11
N ASN A 1072 9.59 9.24 -4.13
CA ASN A 1072 10.36 8.92 -2.92
C ASN A 1072 11.66 8.16 -3.23
N ARG A 1073 11.64 7.20 -4.15
CA ARG A 1073 12.85 6.49 -4.59
C ARG A 1073 13.83 7.44 -5.28
N MET A 1074 13.36 8.26 -6.22
CA MET A 1074 14.20 9.24 -6.94
C MET A 1074 14.79 10.29 -6.01
N LEU A 1075 14.01 10.83 -5.06
CA LEU A 1075 14.46 11.81 -4.07
C LEU A 1075 15.67 11.30 -3.28
N SER A 1076 15.68 10.03 -2.90
CA SER A 1076 16.82 9.43 -2.17
C SER A 1076 18.12 9.47 -3.00
N MET A 1077 18.01 9.25 -4.31
CA MET A 1077 19.14 9.27 -5.24
C MET A 1077 19.58 10.69 -5.56
N CYS A 1078 18.63 11.61 -5.81
CA CYS A 1078 18.91 13.03 -6.06
C CYS A 1078 19.70 13.65 -4.89
N HIS A 1079 19.33 13.34 -3.64
CA HIS A 1079 20.05 13.85 -2.46
C HIS A 1079 21.54 13.52 -2.49
N THR A 1080 21.90 12.31 -2.94
CA THR A 1080 23.32 11.94 -3.06
C THR A 1080 23.99 12.51 -4.30
N LEU A 1081 23.31 12.53 -5.45
CA LEU A 1081 23.88 12.99 -6.71
C LEU A 1081 24.26 14.47 -6.66
N ILE A 1082 23.50 15.29 -5.92
CA ILE A 1082 23.79 16.73 -5.77
C ILE A 1082 25.18 16.98 -5.20
N GLN A 1083 25.63 16.16 -4.25
CA GLN A 1083 26.95 16.33 -3.62
C GLN A 1083 28.10 16.09 -4.61
N HIS A 1084 27.85 15.29 -5.66
CA HIS A 1084 28.81 14.97 -6.71
C HIS A 1084 28.60 15.77 -8.00
N LEU A 1085 27.48 16.50 -8.11
CA LEU A 1085 27.08 17.27 -9.29
C LEU A 1085 28.21 18.17 -9.83
N PRO A 1086 29.00 18.88 -9.00
CA PRO A 1086 30.05 19.75 -9.53
C PRO A 1086 31.23 19.01 -10.16
N LYS A 1087 31.42 17.71 -9.85
CA LYS A 1087 32.42 16.86 -10.50
C LYS A 1087 31.90 16.28 -11.82
N LEU A 1088 30.58 16.24 -12.00
CA LEU A 1088 29.90 15.61 -13.14
C LEU A 1088 29.59 16.62 -14.26
N ILE A 1089 29.61 17.90 -13.94
CA ILE A 1089 29.24 18.97 -14.86
C ILE A 1089 30.43 19.93 -15.02
N GLY A 1090 30.73 20.33 -16.27
CA GLY A 1090 31.82 21.26 -16.56
C GLY A 1090 31.51 22.72 -16.18
N ASP A 1091 32.55 23.57 -16.17
CA ASP A 1091 32.55 24.95 -15.65
C ASP A 1091 31.55 25.95 -16.30
N ASN A 1092 30.83 25.57 -17.38
CA ASN A 1092 29.91 26.44 -18.15
C ASN A 1092 28.45 25.93 -18.17
N SER A 1093 27.93 25.44 -17.05
CA SER A 1093 26.63 24.76 -16.98
C SER A 1093 25.51 25.49 -16.24
N ASP A 1094 25.65 26.80 -16.04
CA ASP A 1094 24.71 27.62 -15.27
C ASP A 1094 23.26 27.45 -15.74
N GLY A 1095 23.01 27.44 -17.05
CA GLY A 1095 21.66 27.22 -17.60
C GLY A 1095 21.07 25.86 -17.20
N PHE A 1096 21.86 24.80 -17.23
CA PHE A 1096 21.42 23.46 -16.84
C PHE A 1096 21.15 23.36 -15.33
N LEU A 1097 22.02 23.95 -14.52
CA LEU A 1097 21.88 24.05 -13.06
C LEU A 1097 20.64 24.86 -12.65
N ARG A 1098 20.32 25.93 -13.39
CA ARG A 1098 19.08 26.70 -13.25
C ARG A 1098 17.87 25.82 -13.50
N ASP A 1099 17.86 25.09 -14.62
CA ASP A 1099 16.73 24.27 -15.01
C ASP A 1099 16.49 23.10 -14.05
N LEU A 1100 17.55 22.47 -13.51
CA LEU A 1100 17.41 21.44 -12.46
C LEU A 1100 16.73 21.99 -11.21
N PHE A 1101 17.12 23.18 -10.76
CA PHE A 1101 16.51 23.79 -9.57
C PHE A 1101 15.06 24.22 -9.81
N ILE A 1102 14.74 24.72 -11.01
CA ILE A 1102 13.36 24.96 -11.41
C ILE A 1102 12.54 23.66 -11.33
N ARG A 1103 13.08 22.52 -11.78
CA ARG A 1103 12.39 21.22 -11.67
C ARG A 1103 12.10 20.83 -10.22
N VAL A 1104 13.09 20.94 -9.33
CA VAL A 1104 12.91 20.67 -7.88
C VAL A 1104 11.82 21.57 -7.29
N LEU A 1105 11.83 22.87 -7.58
CA LEU A 1105 10.80 23.77 -7.08
C LEU A 1105 9.43 23.49 -7.72
N SER A 1106 9.39 23.16 -9.02
CA SER A 1106 8.16 22.85 -9.73
C SER A 1106 7.47 21.59 -9.21
N SER A 1107 8.22 20.61 -8.68
CA SER A 1107 7.61 19.42 -8.03
C SER A 1107 6.80 19.75 -6.78
N LEU A 1108 6.99 20.92 -6.16
CA LEU A 1108 6.12 21.38 -5.07
C LEU A 1108 4.72 21.73 -5.55
N LYS A 1109 4.52 21.97 -6.85
CA LYS A 1109 3.18 22.20 -7.43
C LYS A 1109 2.31 20.95 -7.38
N THR A 1110 2.92 19.78 -7.56
CA THR A 1110 2.21 18.49 -7.53
C THR A 1110 2.16 17.89 -6.13
N HIS A 1111 3.27 17.91 -5.39
CA HIS A 1111 3.40 17.24 -4.07
C HIS A 1111 3.32 18.17 -2.86
N GLY A 1112 2.91 19.43 -3.05
CA GLY A 1112 2.92 20.46 -2.00
C GLY A 1112 1.97 20.18 -0.83
N ASP A 1113 0.93 19.37 -1.04
CA ASP A 1113 -0.03 18.96 -0.02
C ASP A 1113 0.46 17.74 0.80
N ASN A 1114 1.40 16.95 0.27
CA ASN A 1114 2.01 15.81 0.95
C ASN A 1114 3.24 16.26 1.77
N GLU A 1115 3.01 16.59 3.06
CA GLU A 1115 4.03 17.18 3.94
C GLU A 1115 5.37 16.38 4.02
N PRO A 1116 5.38 15.03 4.15
CA PRO A 1116 6.62 14.25 4.07
C PRO A 1116 7.44 14.44 2.78
N ILE A 1117 6.78 14.43 1.62
CA ILE A 1117 7.44 14.58 0.31
C ILE A 1117 7.88 16.03 0.13
N ALA A 1118 7.00 16.99 0.45
CA ALA A 1118 7.33 18.42 0.42
C ALA A 1118 8.55 18.75 1.30
N CYS A 1119 8.63 18.19 2.52
CA CYS A 1119 9.81 18.33 3.39
C CYS A 1119 11.08 17.78 2.76
N SER A 1120 11.00 16.65 2.06
CA SER A 1120 12.13 16.02 1.39
C SER A 1120 12.58 16.83 0.17
N ILE A 1121 11.65 17.37 -0.64
CA ILE A 1121 11.93 18.28 -1.76
C ILE A 1121 12.57 19.58 -1.25
N LEU A 1122 12.06 20.17 -0.16
CA LEU A 1122 12.66 21.37 0.44
C LEU A 1122 14.08 21.10 0.94
N THR A 1123 14.32 19.92 1.52
CA THR A 1123 15.67 19.50 1.96
C THR A 1123 16.61 19.35 0.76
N LEU A 1124 16.12 18.78 -0.34
CA LEU A 1124 16.85 18.69 -1.61
C LEU A 1124 17.23 20.07 -2.15
N ALA A 1125 16.28 21.00 -2.20
CA ALA A 1125 16.50 22.37 -2.66
C ALA A 1125 17.53 23.11 -1.79
N ILE A 1126 17.47 22.94 -0.46
CA ILE A 1126 18.47 23.49 0.46
C ILE A 1126 19.85 22.89 0.18
N LEU A 1127 19.93 21.57 0.00
CA LEU A 1127 21.20 20.90 -0.28
C LEU A 1127 21.82 21.37 -1.61
N MET A 1128 21.01 21.56 -2.66
CA MET A 1128 21.48 22.14 -3.92
C MET A 1128 22.07 23.53 -3.71
N TYR A 1129 21.35 24.39 -2.98
CA TYR A 1129 21.78 25.75 -2.68
C TYR A 1129 23.09 25.78 -1.88
N GLU A 1130 23.22 24.95 -0.84
CA GLU A 1130 24.42 24.88 0.01
C GLU A 1130 25.65 24.32 -0.75
N THR A 1131 25.47 23.23 -1.49
CA THR A 1131 26.58 22.55 -2.19
C THR A 1131 27.22 23.47 -3.24
N LEU A 1132 26.41 24.21 -3.99
CA LEU A 1132 26.90 25.06 -5.07
C LEU A 1132 27.43 26.40 -4.56
N TYR A 1133 26.86 26.92 -3.47
CA TYR A 1133 27.42 28.08 -2.77
C TYR A 1133 28.84 27.80 -2.25
N GLN A 1134 29.07 26.62 -1.65
CA GLN A 1134 30.38 26.21 -1.15
C GLN A 1134 31.45 26.14 -2.26
N GLN A 1135 31.04 25.80 -3.48
CA GLN A 1135 31.95 25.68 -4.63
C GLN A 1135 32.12 26.97 -5.45
N LYS A 1136 31.52 28.09 -5.00
CA LYS A 1136 31.58 29.42 -5.66
C LYS A 1136 31.04 29.45 -7.10
N LEU A 1137 30.27 28.45 -7.52
CA LEU A 1137 29.56 28.48 -8.80
C LEU A 1137 28.32 29.40 -8.67
N SER A 1138 28.31 30.48 -9.45
CA SER A 1138 27.19 31.40 -9.69
C SER A 1138 26.26 31.71 -8.51
N THR A 1139 26.76 32.53 -7.58
CA THR A 1139 26.08 32.95 -6.35
C THR A 1139 24.76 33.71 -6.53
N THR A 1140 24.44 34.20 -7.74
CA THR A 1140 23.21 34.97 -8.02
C THR A 1140 22.16 34.21 -8.81
N LEU A 1141 22.48 33.03 -9.36
CA LEU A 1141 21.63 32.30 -10.29
C LEU A 1141 20.35 31.79 -9.64
N TYR A 1142 20.46 31.20 -8.45
CA TYR A 1142 19.31 30.64 -7.72
C TYR A 1142 18.43 31.72 -7.12
N ASP A 1143 19.01 32.85 -6.73
CA ASP A 1143 18.23 33.98 -6.25
C ASP A 1143 17.37 34.58 -7.36
N ASN A 1144 17.88 34.61 -8.59
CA ASN A 1144 17.08 35.01 -9.75
C ASN A 1144 15.87 34.07 -9.94
N VAL A 1145 16.06 32.75 -9.77
CA VAL A 1145 14.94 31.79 -9.83
C VAL A 1145 13.93 32.00 -8.70
N LEU A 1146 14.39 32.27 -7.47
CA LEU A 1146 13.49 32.57 -6.36
C LEU A 1146 12.72 33.89 -6.56
N LEU A 1147 13.33 34.88 -7.24
CA LEU A 1147 12.69 36.14 -7.61
C LEU A 1147 11.65 35.99 -8.73
N GLU A 1148 11.73 34.93 -9.55
CA GLU A 1148 10.73 34.60 -10.57
C GLU A 1148 9.41 34.07 -9.96
N ILE A 1149 9.37 33.73 -8.67
CA ILE A 1149 8.16 33.27 -7.99
C ILE A 1149 7.19 34.43 -7.78
N PRO A 1150 5.88 34.28 -8.11
CA PRO A 1150 4.89 35.34 -7.93
C PRO A 1150 4.86 35.84 -6.48
N THR A 1151 4.69 37.16 -6.30
CA THR A 1151 4.45 37.84 -5.00
C THR A 1151 5.63 37.96 -4.03
N ILE A 1152 6.85 37.56 -4.42
CA ILE A 1152 8.04 37.64 -3.55
C ILE A 1152 8.77 38.99 -3.65
N LYS A 1153 9.24 39.51 -2.51
CA LYS A 1153 10.06 40.74 -2.44
C LYS A 1153 11.56 40.43 -2.45
N ILE A 1154 12.35 41.31 -3.08
CA ILE A 1154 13.83 41.22 -3.14
C ILE A 1154 14.46 41.10 -1.74
N GLU A 1155 13.92 41.83 -0.77
CA GLU A 1155 14.36 41.80 0.64
C GLU A 1155 14.24 40.41 1.29
N GLN A 1156 13.23 39.62 0.91
CA GLN A 1156 13.01 38.28 1.47
C GLN A 1156 14.05 37.29 0.96
N VAL A 1157 14.40 37.36 -0.32
CA VAL A 1157 15.43 36.52 -0.94
C VAL A 1157 16.82 36.92 -0.42
N ASN A 1158 17.13 38.21 -0.36
CA ASN A 1158 18.39 38.70 0.21
C ASN A 1158 18.53 38.30 1.69
N GLY A 1159 17.47 38.44 2.49
CA GLY A 1159 17.47 38.02 3.89
C GLY A 1159 17.62 36.51 4.10
N TYR A 1160 17.14 35.69 3.15
CA TYR A 1160 17.39 34.24 3.14
C TYR A 1160 18.84 33.92 2.80
N ARG A 1161 19.37 34.53 1.72
CA ARG A 1161 20.75 34.40 1.28
C ARG A 1161 21.71 34.72 2.44
N ASP A 1162 21.60 35.90 3.04
CA ASP A 1162 22.52 36.36 4.08
C ASP A 1162 22.56 35.40 5.27
N LYS A 1163 21.40 34.89 5.70
CA LYS A 1163 21.30 33.91 6.80
C LYS A 1163 21.93 32.56 6.43
N MET A 1164 21.77 32.09 5.21
CA MET A 1164 22.40 30.84 4.73
C MET A 1164 23.92 30.98 4.59
N ILE A 1165 24.41 32.12 4.09
CA ILE A 1165 25.85 32.44 3.98
C ILE A 1165 26.51 32.48 5.37
N VAL A 1166 25.87 33.17 6.32
CA VAL A 1166 26.33 33.22 7.71
C VAL A 1166 26.41 31.81 8.30
N ASN A 1167 25.43 30.95 8.02
CA ASN A 1167 25.43 29.58 8.50
C ASN A 1167 26.54 28.70 7.88
N LEU A 1168 26.88 28.90 6.60
CA LEU A 1168 27.93 28.15 5.88
C LEU A 1168 29.36 28.60 6.24
N SER A 1169 29.55 29.88 6.56
CA SER A 1169 30.87 30.46 6.89
C SER A 1169 31.33 30.23 8.33
N GLN A 1170 30.47 29.72 9.22
CA GLN A 1170 30.67 29.75 10.67
C GLN A 1170 30.85 28.39 11.35
N MET A 1171 31.36 27.37 10.63
CA MET A 1171 31.66 26.05 11.23
C MET A 1171 32.67 26.05 12.40
N ASN A 1172 33.20 27.20 12.84
CA ASN A 1172 34.26 27.28 13.86
C ASN A 1172 34.05 28.22 15.08
N LYS A 1173 32.93 28.92 15.31
CA LYS A 1173 32.74 29.68 16.58
C LYS A 1173 31.28 29.74 17.08
N GLN A 1174 31.15 29.86 18.41
CA GLN A 1174 29.97 29.74 19.29
C GLN A 1174 28.76 30.64 18.97
N ILE A 1175 28.13 30.49 17.81
CA ILE A 1175 26.77 31.00 17.52
C ILE A 1175 25.90 29.81 17.08
N LYS A 1176 24.62 29.78 17.50
CA LYS A 1176 23.69 28.68 17.16
C LYS A 1176 23.52 28.55 15.65
N THR A 1177 24.08 27.49 15.07
CA THR A 1177 23.84 27.05 13.69
C THR A 1177 22.34 26.84 13.45
N LEU A 1178 21.83 27.25 12.28
CA LEU A 1178 20.44 27.01 11.91
C LEU A 1178 20.20 25.49 11.83
N ASN A 1179 19.22 25.00 12.58
CA ASN A 1179 18.83 23.59 12.51
C ASN A 1179 18.07 23.33 11.19
N GLU A 1180 18.10 22.11 10.68
CA GLU A 1180 17.49 21.69 9.41
C GLU A 1180 16.00 22.08 9.30
N LYS A 1181 15.26 22.02 10.42
CA LYS A 1181 13.87 22.48 10.47
C LYS A 1181 13.74 23.98 10.20
N GLN A 1182 14.62 24.80 10.76
CA GLN A 1182 14.59 26.26 10.58
C GLN A 1182 14.91 26.64 9.13
N LYS A 1183 15.89 25.98 8.51
CA LYS A 1183 16.21 26.18 7.08
C LYS A 1183 15.01 25.87 6.19
N ARG A 1184 14.33 24.74 6.43
CA ARG A 1184 13.11 24.37 5.71
C ARG A 1184 11.98 25.37 5.90
N ASP A 1185 11.70 25.79 7.14
CA ASP A 1185 10.63 26.74 7.43
C ASP A 1185 10.87 28.08 6.71
N MET A 1186 12.12 28.53 6.63
CA MET A 1186 12.50 29.74 5.89
C MET A 1186 12.28 29.60 4.38
N LEU A 1187 12.72 28.49 3.77
CA LEU A 1187 12.50 28.26 2.34
C LEU A 1187 11.01 28.05 2.02
N LYS A 1188 10.28 27.31 2.87
CA LYS A 1188 8.84 27.06 2.74
C LYS A 1188 8.04 28.36 2.68
N HIS A 1189 8.45 29.38 3.43
CA HIS A 1189 7.83 30.71 3.36
C HIS A 1189 8.00 31.38 2.00
N ILE A 1190 9.17 31.23 1.36
CA ILE A 1190 9.46 31.77 0.03
C ILE A 1190 8.64 31.02 -1.01
N VAL A 1191 8.65 29.68 -0.99
CA VAL A 1191 8.02 28.86 -2.04
C VAL A 1191 6.52 28.59 -1.81
N GLN A 1192 5.91 29.12 -0.74
CA GLN A 1192 4.49 28.93 -0.46
C GLN A 1192 3.54 29.24 -1.64
N PRO A 1193 3.78 30.27 -2.49
CA PRO A 1193 2.90 30.57 -3.63
C PRO A 1193 2.84 29.48 -4.70
N ILE A 1194 3.86 28.61 -4.78
CA ILE A 1194 3.94 27.53 -5.78
C ILE A 1194 3.56 26.16 -5.22
N MET A 1195 3.33 26.05 -3.91
CA MET A 1195 2.96 24.77 -3.31
C MET A 1195 1.53 24.37 -3.70
N GLY A 1196 1.39 23.18 -4.28
CA GLY A 1196 0.11 22.55 -4.58
C GLY A 1196 -0.77 22.43 -3.34
N LYS A 1197 -2.07 22.60 -3.52
CA LYS A 1197 -3.07 22.45 -2.48
C LYS A 1197 -4.12 21.44 -2.96
N ASN A 1198 -4.52 20.53 -2.09
CA ASN A 1198 -5.46 19.48 -2.45
C ASN A 1198 -6.84 20.07 -2.81
N VAL A 1199 -7.32 19.84 -4.04
CA VAL A 1199 -8.61 20.35 -4.54
C VAL A 1199 -9.79 19.77 -3.74
N GLY A 1200 -9.69 18.51 -3.30
CA GLY A 1200 -10.69 17.87 -2.45
C GLY A 1200 -10.80 18.47 -1.04
N GLN A 1201 -9.77 19.19 -0.58
CA GLN A 1201 -9.82 19.98 0.67
C GLN A 1201 -10.41 21.38 0.44
N MET A 1202 -10.41 21.89 -0.80
CA MET A 1202 -10.94 23.23 -1.11
C MET A 1202 -12.48 23.26 -1.22
N PHE A 1203 -13.14 22.14 -1.51
CA PHE A 1203 -14.56 22.09 -1.87
C PHE A 1203 -15.43 21.11 -1.05
N LYS A 1204 -14.94 20.55 0.07
CA LYS A 1204 -15.77 19.74 0.96
C LYS A 1204 -16.89 20.60 1.57
N LYS A 1205 -18.13 20.44 1.07
CA LYS A 1205 -19.35 21.09 1.60
C LYS A 1205 -19.80 20.54 2.96
N GLU A 1206 -19.33 19.35 3.33
CA GLU A 1206 -19.56 18.74 4.64
C GLU A 1206 -18.25 18.65 5.46
N PRO A 1207 -18.23 19.13 6.71
CA PRO A 1207 -17.07 19.05 7.59
C PRO A 1207 -16.91 17.62 8.12
N LEU A 1208 -16.25 16.77 7.33
CA LEU A 1208 -15.88 15.41 7.74
C LEU A 1208 -14.44 15.09 7.27
N ALA A 1209 -13.51 15.25 8.21
CA ALA A 1209 -12.52 14.25 8.61
C ALA A 1209 -11.41 14.98 9.40
N LEU A 1210 -11.51 14.98 10.73
CA LEU A 1210 -10.33 15.19 11.56
C LEU A 1210 -9.28 14.17 11.11
N THR A 1211 -8.11 14.63 10.68
CA THR A 1211 -7.01 13.76 10.18
C THR A 1211 -6.54 12.72 11.20
N ASN A 1212 -6.96 12.85 12.47
CA ASN A 1212 -6.59 11.98 13.58
C ASN A 1212 -7.68 10.95 13.95
N LEU A 1213 -8.85 11.01 13.31
CA LEU A 1213 -9.85 9.95 13.42
C LEU A 1213 -9.55 8.91 12.33
N PRO A 1214 -9.24 7.66 12.68
CA PRO A 1214 -9.16 6.61 11.67
C PRO A 1214 -10.52 6.47 10.98
N GLN A 1215 -10.50 6.22 9.67
CA GLN A 1215 -11.74 5.96 8.94
C GLN A 1215 -12.39 4.72 9.55
N LEU A 1216 -13.57 4.91 10.16
CA LEU A 1216 -14.44 3.77 10.41
C LEU A 1216 -14.77 3.19 9.04
N LEU A 1217 -14.50 1.90 8.80
CA LEU A 1217 -14.98 1.22 7.60
C LEU A 1217 -16.51 1.32 7.60
N ARG A 1218 -17.01 2.35 6.91
CA ARG A 1218 -18.37 2.51 6.45
C ARG A 1218 -18.27 2.39 4.95
N PHE A 1219 -18.39 1.17 4.46
CA PHE A 1219 -18.71 0.99 3.05
C PHE A 1219 -20.07 1.67 2.86
N SER A 1220 -20.07 2.70 2.02
CA SER A 1220 -21.27 3.43 1.67
C SER A 1220 -22.17 2.42 0.99
N LYS A 1221 -23.10 1.80 1.74
CA LYS A 1221 -24.25 1.13 1.13
C LYS A 1221 -24.80 2.11 0.11
N ARG A 1222 -24.54 1.88 -1.19
CA ARG A 1222 -25.42 2.37 -2.22
C ARG A 1222 -26.72 1.69 -1.89
N CYS A 1223 -27.61 2.39 -1.19
CA CYS A 1223 -28.99 1.99 -1.17
C CYS A 1223 -29.41 1.95 -2.64
N ALA A 1224 -29.44 0.74 -3.21
CA ALA A 1224 -30.31 0.49 -4.34
C ALA A 1224 -31.69 1.03 -3.91
N PRO A 1225 -32.39 1.79 -4.77
CA PRO A 1225 -33.69 2.31 -4.41
C PRO A 1225 -34.59 1.11 -4.10
N ILE A 1226 -34.88 0.90 -2.81
CA ILE A 1226 -35.85 -0.09 -2.37
C ILE A 1226 -37.20 0.42 -2.85
N VAL A 1227 -37.62 -0.11 -3.99
CA VAL A 1227 -38.97 0.02 -4.51
C VAL A 1227 -39.86 -0.88 -3.65
N ASN A 1228 -40.83 -0.24 -2.98
CA ASN A 1228 -42.04 -0.80 -2.32
C ASN A 1228 -41.81 -1.50 -0.95
N GLN A 1229 -42.64 -1.33 0.09
CA GLN A 1229 -44.00 -0.81 0.25
C GLN A 1229 -44.26 -0.50 1.75
N THR A 1230 -44.84 0.67 2.03
CA THR A 1230 -45.76 1.01 3.15
C THR A 1230 -45.33 0.76 4.62
N LYS A 1231 -44.93 1.83 5.31
CA LYS A 1231 -45.68 2.48 6.41
C LYS A 1231 -44.85 3.64 6.98
N LEU A 1232 -45.17 4.85 6.52
CA LEU A 1232 -44.64 6.11 7.01
C LEU A 1232 -45.29 6.46 8.35
N ASN A 1233 -44.48 6.66 9.39
CA ASN A 1233 -44.82 7.59 10.46
C ASN A 1233 -44.08 8.90 10.18
N GLU A 1234 -44.83 9.98 10.28
CA GLU A 1234 -44.56 11.34 9.80
C GLU A 1234 -43.38 12.00 10.53
N GLU A 1235 -42.38 12.47 9.77
CA GLU A 1235 -41.60 13.71 10.00
C GLU A 1235 -40.40 13.83 9.01
N ASP A 1236 -40.63 13.61 7.70
CA ASP A 1236 -39.58 13.77 6.68
C ASP A 1236 -39.89 14.87 5.66
N HIS A 1237 -38.89 15.73 5.49
CA HIS A 1237 -38.91 16.98 4.74
C HIS A 1237 -39.00 16.75 3.21
N GLY A 1238 -40.09 17.23 2.60
CA GLY A 1238 -40.10 18.04 1.38
C GLY A 1238 -39.70 17.43 0.01
N LEU A 1239 -39.01 16.29 -0.08
CA LEU A 1239 -38.53 15.76 -1.37
C LEU A 1239 -39.53 14.85 -2.09
N LEU A 1240 -40.42 14.17 -1.36
CA LEU A 1240 -41.41 13.25 -1.92
C LEU A 1240 -42.67 13.94 -2.50
N GLN A 1241 -42.91 15.22 -2.17
CA GLN A 1241 -44.03 15.99 -2.73
C GLN A 1241 -43.80 16.49 -4.16
N LEU A 1242 -42.55 16.44 -4.66
CA LEU A 1242 -42.21 16.86 -6.03
C LEU A 1242 -42.63 15.84 -7.11
N PHE A 1243 -42.93 14.60 -6.71
CA PHE A 1243 -43.31 13.51 -7.61
C PHE A 1243 -44.73 12.95 -7.37
N SER A 1244 -45.53 13.60 -6.51
CA SER A 1244 -46.92 13.19 -6.25
C SER A 1244 -47.93 14.13 -6.90
N ASN A 1245 -48.32 13.73 -8.11
CA ASN A 1245 -49.55 14.00 -8.87
C ASN A 1245 -49.51 15.08 -9.97
N PRO A 1246 -50.26 14.84 -11.08
CA PRO A 1246 -50.38 13.62 -11.87
C PRO A 1246 -49.82 13.76 -13.30
#